data_AF-A0AAU9RY84-F1
#
_entry.id   AF-A0AAU9RY84-F1
#
_cell.length_a   1.000
_cell.length_b   1.000
_cell.length_c   1.000
_cell.angle_alpha   90.00
_cell.angle_beta   90.00
_cell.angle_gamma   90.00
#
_symmetry.space_group_name_H-M   'P 1'
#
loop_
_entity.id
_entity.type
_entity.pdbx_description
1 polymer ?
#
loop_
_entity_poly.entity_id
_entity_poly.type
_entity_poly.pdbx_seq_one_letter_code
_entity_poly.pdbx_strand_id
1 'polypeptide(L)'
;MLRTNSSTCSSSISHNNNRVDSENQNELAGLNQRLEELKEKLDISRKETRIVGVFGMPGIGKTTLVKKLYDDWKHKFQRHVYMEKISNDSSTYGTPSLQRMLLKGLLNDTYSEISDEMTYGSVEGELLEKKVFLVLDDVSAKKQIQALLGNHKWIRKGSRIVIATRDRKCISQLEYTYAVPRLDLTDGLKQFSSYAFEDHKCPYPGNLRDLSTKFVDYARGNPLSLKILGPELLSKDEEHWSQRLDTLAHMPSPCIQDLLRVSYDELSELQKEAFLVVACFFRSGDEYYVRSLVDSGDPDSSDDDSASEIREIADKLLINISTGRVEMHDLLSTFAKKLCSSLPSENRHSYGNHVIWNLESFASLSNNKEMRSNNQRRKKDQPNLPKADRDSVKGISVDMSELIDKLTFDSDIFSDMCNLRYLKVYNSHCSRDCDDDCKLNLPEGLKWSMENLRYLYWLQFPLKKLPKAINPKNLIELNLPYSKITRLWKDTKDTSKLKWVDLSYSSELCEISELLGARNLKRLNLEGCTDLTTLPQGMQEMKSLVYLNLRGCTRLVYIPEMKLISLKTLILSYCKNLEQFPMISESLEALYLQCTAIKGIPTSVEDLQQLVLLNMKDCEALVNLPHCLGKLRALQELILSGCLKLEIFPESMENMKTIKILLLDGTSIKHMPMLMRRGLSGGYGLSSSLLSLCLSGNDLESLQDNISQLYHLKWLDLKNCKKLKSIPVLPPNLKCLDAHGCVSLEKVGSPLARLMGTGQIHCTFIFTNCKKLDQVAKSEIILYTRKKSHLMSDALNRYNGGFVLESLIGTCFPGCEVPPYFHYQAFGSILETKLPRRWCDSKLIGIALCAVILPPDYHHQCNRFLVKCTCEFETEDGPSISFTSIVRGWSVPGDEPRNIESAHVFIGYTSWLDINKRHVEDHGKGCIPSKASLNFQVITDGATEVAKCQVLKCGFTLVYTPNDIDGISLEKIGDIAPRKKERENDVESAYLNKPQRKDYDFWHQETVV
;
A
#
# COMPACT_ATOMS: atom_id res chain seq x y z
N MET A 1 -9.20 -54.14 -27.51
CA MET A 1 -9.52 -53.23 -28.64
C MET A 1 -10.41 -52.12 -28.11
N LEU A 2 -10.25 -50.91 -28.66
CA LEU A 2 -10.72 -49.59 -28.19
C LEU A 2 -9.86 -48.95 -27.08
N ARG A 3 -8.69 -48.45 -27.52
CA ARG A 3 -7.90 -47.39 -26.87
C ARG A 3 -8.57 -46.05 -27.17
N THR A 4 -8.91 -45.27 -26.15
CA THR A 4 -9.31 -43.86 -26.26
C THR A 4 -8.05 -42.99 -26.19
N ASN A 5 -7.78 -42.26 -27.28
CA ASN A 5 -6.68 -41.30 -27.41
C ASN A 5 -6.95 -40.06 -26.56
N SER A 6 -6.15 -39.84 -25.52
CA SER A 6 -5.94 -38.51 -24.94
C SER A 6 -4.82 -37.82 -25.75
N SER A 7 -5.15 -36.80 -26.53
CA SER A 7 -4.19 -35.99 -27.27
C SER A 7 -3.34 -35.16 -26.30
N THR A 8 -2.17 -35.69 -25.96
CA THR A 8 -1.06 -34.92 -25.39
C THR A 8 -0.58 -33.90 -26.42
N CYS A 9 -0.40 -32.64 -26.03
CA CYS A 9 0.31 -31.64 -26.82
C CYS A 9 1.78 -32.07 -27.00
N SER A 10 2.02 -32.90 -28.00
CA SER A 10 3.31 -33.36 -28.46
C SER A 10 3.29 -33.46 -29.99
N SER A 11 3.37 -32.32 -30.68
CA SER A 11 3.84 -32.13 -32.06
C SER A 11 3.41 -30.72 -32.49
N SER A 12 4.28 -29.76 -32.73
CA SER A 12 5.29 -29.77 -33.78
C SER A 12 6.59 -29.09 -33.35
N ILE A 13 7.60 -29.88 -33.02
CA ILE A 13 9.01 -29.49 -33.20
C ILE A 13 9.48 -30.41 -34.32
N SER A 14 9.63 -29.86 -35.52
CA SER A 14 10.13 -30.61 -36.67
C SER A 14 11.55 -31.07 -36.41
N HIS A 15 11.76 -32.38 -36.50
CA HIS A 15 13.08 -32.99 -36.62
C HIS A 15 13.75 -32.51 -37.90
N ASN A 16 14.70 -31.58 -37.79
CA ASN A 16 15.77 -31.44 -38.76
C ASN A 16 17.04 -32.05 -38.14
N ASN A 17 17.20 -33.35 -38.38
CA ASN A 17 18.48 -34.05 -38.19
C ASN A 17 19.45 -33.51 -39.23
N ASN A 18 20.23 -32.48 -38.85
CA ASN A 18 21.58 -32.17 -39.35
C ASN A 18 22.03 -30.83 -38.75
N ARG A 19 22.52 -30.87 -37.51
CA ARG A 19 23.53 -29.94 -36.94
C ARG A 19 23.93 -30.47 -35.56
N VAL A 20 24.89 -31.37 -35.59
CA VAL A 20 25.67 -31.79 -34.43
C VAL A 20 26.58 -30.61 -34.04
N ASP A 21 26.71 -30.39 -32.73
CA ASP A 21 27.65 -29.51 -32.01
C ASP A 21 27.40 -27.98 -32.02
N SER A 22 26.49 -27.53 -31.15
CA SER A 22 26.66 -26.31 -30.31
C SER A 22 25.55 -26.17 -29.25
N GLU A 23 25.23 -27.24 -28.53
CA GLU A 23 24.44 -27.13 -27.30
C GLU A 23 25.36 -26.77 -26.14
N ASN A 24 25.51 -25.48 -25.82
CA ASN A 24 25.81 -25.01 -24.46
C ASN A 24 25.82 -23.47 -24.37
N GLN A 25 25.12 -22.95 -23.37
CA GLN A 25 25.16 -21.56 -22.84
C GLN A 25 24.34 -20.48 -23.58
N ASN A 26 23.01 -20.61 -23.57
CA ASN A 26 22.20 -19.43 -23.23
C ASN A 26 21.98 -19.50 -21.72
N GLU A 27 22.65 -18.64 -20.95
CA GLU A 27 22.46 -18.53 -19.50
C GLU A 27 20.97 -18.34 -19.20
N LEU A 28 20.35 -19.33 -18.54
CA LEU A 28 19.00 -19.21 -18.01
C LEU A 28 18.98 -17.99 -17.07
N ALA A 29 18.24 -16.95 -17.46
CA ALA A 29 18.22 -15.68 -16.76
C ALA A 29 17.90 -15.87 -15.26
N GLY A 30 18.69 -15.23 -14.39
CA GLY A 30 18.53 -15.31 -12.93
C GLY A 30 18.87 -16.65 -12.28
N LEU A 31 19.29 -17.69 -13.02
CA LEU A 31 19.59 -19.01 -12.44
C LEU A 31 20.82 -18.98 -11.53
N ASN A 32 21.89 -18.28 -11.94
CA ASN A 32 23.15 -18.25 -11.18
C ASN A 32 22.96 -17.62 -9.79
N GLN A 33 22.22 -16.51 -9.70
CA GLN A 33 21.91 -15.87 -8.42
C GLN A 33 21.15 -16.82 -7.48
N ARG A 34 20.05 -17.42 -7.97
CA ARG A 34 19.24 -18.37 -7.17
C ARG A 34 20.04 -19.59 -6.73
N LEU A 35 20.96 -20.02 -7.58
CA LEU A 35 21.84 -21.15 -7.29
C LEU A 35 22.82 -20.81 -6.16
N GLU A 36 23.43 -19.62 -6.18
CA GLU A 36 24.30 -19.17 -5.09
C GLU A 36 23.53 -19.00 -3.78
N GLU A 37 22.32 -18.41 -3.80
CA GLU A 37 21.46 -18.32 -2.61
C GLU A 37 21.11 -19.70 -2.02
N LEU A 38 20.82 -20.70 -2.87
CA LEU A 38 20.58 -22.07 -2.43
C LEU A 38 21.86 -22.74 -1.89
N LYS A 39 23.01 -22.51 -2.53
CA LYS A 39 24.32 -23.01 -2.06
C LYS A 39 24.68 -22.43 -0.70
N GLU A 40 24.38 -21.16 -0.44
CA GLU A 40 24.57 -20.52 0.88
C GLU A 40 23.71 -21.17 1.96
N LYS A 41 22.45 -21.51 1.67
CA LYS A 41 21.59 -22.24 2.62
C LYS A 41 22.13 -23.62 2.94
N LEU A 42 22.69 -24.32 1.96
CA LEU A 42 23.31 -25.63 2.15
C LEU A 42 24.68 -25.56 2.84
N ASP A 43 25.41 -24.45 2.69
CA ASP A 43 26.72 -24.15 3.28
C ASP A 43 27.64 -25.38 3.38
N ILE A 44 28.36 -25.67 2.30
CA ILE A 44 29.23 -26.86 2.22
C ILE A 44 30.37 -26.86 3.26
N SER A 45 30.69 -25.70 3.85
CA SER A 45 31.80 -25.54 4.79
C SER A 45 31.48 -26.10 6.18
N ARG A 46 30.20 -26.20 6.56
CA ARG A 46 29.81 -26.67 7.89
C ARG A 46 29.91 -28.18 8.06
N LYS A 47 30.28 -28.60 9.27
CA LYS A 47 30.39 -30.02 9.65
C LYS A 47 29.04 -30.68 9.95
N GLU A 48 27.98 -29.90 10.17
CA GLU A 48 26.62 -30.41 10.41
C GLU A 48 25.97 -30.94 9.13
N THR A 49 25.00 -31.84 9.27
CA THR A 49 24.15 -32.27 8.14
C THR A 49 23.05 -31.24 7.95
N ARG A 50 22.82 -30.80 6.71
CA ARG A 50 21.74 -29.85 6.38
C ARG A 50 20.74 -30.47 5.42
N ILE A 51 19.47 -30.35 5.78
CA ILE A 51 18.31 -30.74 4.95
C ILE A 51 17.57 -29.45 4.60
N VAL A 52 17.54 -29.09 3.32
CA VAL A 52 16.94 -27.84 2.84
C VAL A 52 15.71 -28.15 2.00
N GLY A 53 14.55 -27.63 2.41
CA GLY A 53 13.32 -27.69 1.63
C GLY A 53 13.24 -26.55 0.62
N VAL A 54 13.26 -26.87 -0.67
CA VAL A 54 13.09 -25.92 -1.78
C VAL A 54 11.63 -25.94 -2.23
N PHE A 55 10.94 -24.79 -2.19
CA PHE A 55 9.54 -24.71 -2.56
C PHE A 55 9.23 -23.49 -3.42
N GLY A 56 8.11 -23.53 -4.15
CA GLY A 56 7.77 -22.50 -5.12
C GLY A 56 6.67 -22.96 -6.08
N MET A 57 6.04 -22.01 -6.77
CA MET A 57 4.92 -22.27 -7.67
C MET A 57 5.28 -23.25 -8.81
N PRO A 58 4.30 -23.93 -9.43
CA PRO A 58 4.51 -24.68 -10.67
C PRO A 58 5.16 -23.81 -11.75
N GLY A 59 6.16 -24.35 -12.46
CA GLY A 59 6.88 -23.63 -13.52
C GLY A 59 7.94 -22.62 -13.07
N ILE A 60 8.09 -22.36 -11.77
CA ILE A 60 9.05 -21.35 -11.24
C ILE A 60 10.54 -21.70 -11.45
N GLY A 61 10.84 -22.95 -11.81
CA GLY A 61 12.21 -23.44 -12.05
C GLY A 61 12.85 -24.26 -10.93
N LYS A 62 12.06 -24.84 -10.00
CA LYS A 62 12.57 -25.70 -8.90
C LYS A 62 13.44 -26.85 -9.41
N THR A 63 12.88 -27.71 -10.27
CA THR A 63 13.57 -28.86 -10.87
C THR A 63 14.85 -28.43 -11.59
N THR A 64 14.80 -27.34 -12.36
CA THR A 64 15.98 -26.77 -13.05
C THR A 64 17.06 -26.35 -12.06
N LEU A 65 16.68 -25.69 -10.96
CA LEU A 65 17.59 -25.22 -9.92
C LEU A 65 18.26 -26.37 -9.18
N VAL A 66 17.48 -27.35 -8.70
CA VAL A 66 18.04 -28.49 -7.94
C VAL A 66 18.84 -29.44 -8.81
N LYS A 67 18.47 -29.60 -10.09
CA LYS A 67 19.25 -30.37 -11.06
C LYS A 67 20.59 -29.70 -11.34
N LYS A 68 20.61 -28.38 -11.57
CA LYS A 68 21.86 -27.64 -11.78
C LYS A 68 22.77 -27.71 -10.55
N LEU A 69 22.20 -27.58 -9.35
CA LEU A 69 22.95 -27.79 -8.11
C LEU A 69 23.52 -29.21 -8.02
N TYR A 70 22.73 -30.23 -8.37
CA TYR A 70 23.19 -31.61 -8.35
C TYR A 70 24.39 -31.82 -9.27
N ASP A 71 24.32 -31.32 -10.51
CA ASP A 71 25.42 -31.41 -11.46
C ASP A 71 26.67 -30.68 -11.00
N ASP A 72 26.52 -29.50 -10.36
CA ASP A 72 27.62 -28.71 -9.81
C ASP A 72 28.29 -29.37 -8.59
N TRP A 73 27.59 -30.20 -7.82
CA TRP A 73 28.07 -30.70 -6.53
C TRP A 73 28.28 -32.22 -6.47
N LYS A 74 27.76 -33.02 -7.40
CA LYS A 74 27.86 -34.48 -7.38
C LYS A 74 29.30 -34.99 -7.21
N HIS A 75 30.26 -34.37 -7.89
CA HIS A 75 31.68 -34.73 -7.82
C HIS A 75 32.36 -34.41 -6.47
N LYS A 76 31.72 -33.60 -5.61
CA LYS A 76 32.22 -33.26 -4.27
C LYS A 76 31.86 -34.30 -3.21
N PHE A 77 31.01 -35.27 -3.56
CA PHE A 77 30.54 -36.32 -2.66
C PHE A 77 30.78 -37.69 -3.28
N GLN A 78 31.24 -38.66 -2.48
CA GLN A 78 31.49 -40.01 -2.99
C GLN A 78 30.20 -40.81 -3.21
N ARG A 79 29.15 -40.52 -2.42
CA ARG A 79 27.82 -41.10 -2.59
C ARG A 79 26.82 -39.98 -2.83
N HIS A 80 26.14 -40.05 -3.96
CA HIS A 80 25.17 -39.04 -4.33
C HIS A 80 24.02 -39.66 -5.13
N VAL A 81 22.80 -39.14 -4.93
CA VAL A 81 21.62 -39.61 -5.65
C VAL A 81 20.72 -38.42 -6.00
N TYR A 82 20.24 -38.42 -7.23
CA TYR A 82 19.17 -37.55 -7.71
C TYR A 82 17.94 -38.41 -7.99
N MET A 83 16.86 -38.21 -7.24
CA MET A 83 15.57 -38.86 -7.47
C MET A 83 14.61 -37.86 -8.09
N GLU A 84 14.16 -38.14 -9.31
CA GLU A 84 13.20 -37.32 -10.05
C GLU A 84 11.78 -37.86 -9.85
N LYS A 85 10.75 -37.00 -9.91
CA LYS A 85 9.32 -37.41 -9.97
C LYS A 85 8.87 -38.35 -8.84
N ILE A 86 9.31 -38.08 -7.60
CA ILE A 86 8.99 -38.92 -6.43
C ILE A 86 7.48 -39.07 -6.22
N SER A 87 6.70 -38.02 -6.49
CA SER A 87 5.24 -38.07 -6.43
C SER A 87 4.66 -39.23 -7.26
N ASN A 88 5.06 -39.32 -8.52
CA ASN A 88 4.59 -40.29 -9.51
C ASN A 88 5.11 -41.72 -9.24
N ASP A 89 6.37 -41.84 -8.84
CA ASP A 89 6.96 -43.15 -8.50
C ASP A 89 6.28 -43.75 -7.28
N SER A 90 5.96 -42.91 -6.29
CA SER A 90 5.26 -43.35 -5.08
C SER A 90 3.83 -43.81 -5.35
N SER A 91 3.12 -43.17 -6.30
CA SER A 91 1.76 -43.60 -6.67
C SER A 91 1.75 -44.86 -7.52
N THR A 92 2.80 -45.09 -8.32
CA THR A 92 2.89 -46.23 -9.23
C THR A 92 3.39 -47.49 -8.53
N TYR A 93 4.40 -47.36 -7.68
CA TYR A 93 5.13 -48.49 -7.08
C TYR A 93 5.02 -48.57 -5.55
N GLY A 94 4.31 -47.62 -4.92
CA GLY A 94 4.15 -47.52 -3.46
C GLY A 94 5.34 -46.88 -2.75
N THR A 95 5.11 -46.29 -1.58
CA THR A 95 6.16 -45.60 -0.80
C THR A 95 7.35 -46.48 -0.35
N PRO A 96 7.21 -47.79 -0.05
CA PRO A 96 8.36 -48.63 0.32
C PRO A 96 9.38 -48.80 -0.82
N SER A 97 8.92 -48.72 -2.08
CA SER A 97 9.80 -48.84 -3.25
C SER A 97 10.81 -47.69 -3.35
N LEU A 98 10.47 -46.50 -2.83
CA LEU A 98 11.34 -45.32 -2.82
C LEU A 98 12.60 -45.55 -1.99
N GLN A 99 12.47 -46.17 -0.82
CA GLN A 99 13.60 -46.53 0.04
C GLN A 99 14.56 -47.46 -0.70
N ARG A 100 14.03 -48.48 -1.38
CA ARG A 100 14.83 -49.43 -2.16
C ARG A 100 15.58 -48.73 -3.30
N MET A 101 14.90 -47.85 -4.04
CA MET A 101 15.53 -47.07 -5.12
C MET A 101 16.67 -46.20 -4.58
N LEU A 102 16.47 -45.56 -3.42
CA LEU A 102 17.50 -44.74 -2.77
C LEU A 102 18.71 -45.57 -2.31
N LEU A 103 18.49 -46.71 -1.66
CA LEU A 103 19.57 -47.62 -1.25
C LEU A 103 20.37 -48.14 -2.45
N LYS A 104 19.69 -48.50 -3.54
CA LYS A 104 20.32 -48.90 -4.80
C LYS A 104 21.18 -47.81 -5.41
N GLY A 105 20.75 -46.56 -5.33
CA GLY A 105 21.56 -45.42 -5.77
C GLY A 105 22.77 -45.16 -4.88
N LEU A 106 22.63 -45.26 -3.56
CA LEU A 106 23.69 -44.92 -2.60
C LEU A 106 24.78 -45.99 -2.47
N LEU A 107 24.44 -47.26 -2.66
CA LEU A 107 25.34 -48.40 -2.42
C LEU A 107 25.77 -49.13 -3.70
N ASN A 108 25.60 -48.49 -4.87
CA ASN A 108 26.05 -49.04 -6.14
C ASN A 108 27.57 -49.25 -6.22
N ASP A 109 28.33 -48.58 -5.36
CA ASP A 109 29.79 -48.72 -5.21
C ASP A 109 30.16 -49.92 -4.34
N THR A 110 29.19 -50.48 -3.60
CA THR A 110 29.40 -51.50 -2.56
C THR A 110 28.81 -52.85 -2.95
N TYR A 111 27.65 -52.84 -3.62
CA TYR A 111 26.95 -54.06 -4.06
C TYR A 111 26.62 -54.01 -5.55
N SER A 112 26.82 -55.14 -6.25
CA SER A 112 26.43 -55.31 -7.65
C SER A 112 24.92 -55.58 -7.81
N GLU A 113 24.31 -56.26 -6.85
CA GLU A 113 22.86 -56.48 -6.76
C GLU A 113 22.39 -56.25 -5.31
N ILE A 114 21.32 -55.47 -5.14
CA ILE A 114 20.73 -55.18 -3.83
C ILE A 114 19.48 -56.05 -3.67
N SER A 115 19.41 -56.79 -2.56
CA SER A 115 18.24 -57.60 -2.18
C SER A 115 17.04 -56.72 -1.86
N ASP A 116 15.84 -57.19 -2.24
CA ASP A 116 14.56 -56.54 -1.94
C ASP A 116 14.25 -56.47 -0.43
N GLU A 117 14.95 -57.26 0.40
CA GLU A 117 14.79 -57.29 1.87
C GLU A 117 15.70 -56.29 2.62
N MET A 118 16.55 -55.54 1.89
CA MET A 118 17.55 -54.66 2.49
C MET A 118 16.91 -53.37 3.06
N THR A 119 17.21 -53.04 4.32
CA THR A 119 16.66 -51.88 5.04
C THR A 119 17.77 -50.94 5.52
N TYR A 120 17.43 -49.71 5.93
CA TYR A 120 18.45 -48.78 6.48
C TYR A 120 19.22 -49.36 7.66
N GLY A 121 18.58 -50.16 8.51
CA GLY A 121 19.23 -50.77 9.68
C GLY A 121 20.21 -51.89 9.32
N SER A 122 19.93 -52.65 8.24
CA SER A 122 20.81 -53.75 7.82
C SER A 122 22.10 -53.27 7.15
N VAL A 123 22.14 -52.03 6.64
CA VAL A 123 23.31 -51.41 5.97
C VAL A 123 23.72 -50.08 6.60
N GLU A 124 23.39 -49.88 7.88
CA GLU A 124 23.65 -48.62 8.58
C GLU A 124 25.15 -48.33 8.68
N GLY A 125 25.97 -49.36 8.93
CA GLY A 125 27.41 -49.24 9.04
C GLY A 125 28.03 -48.70 7.76
N GLU A 126 27.68 -49.31 6.63
CA GLU A 126 28.13 -48.94 5.29
C GLU A 126 27.69 -47.52 4.94
N LEU A 127 26.43 -47.17 5.19
CA LEU A 127 25.90 -45.82 4.89
C LEU A 127 26.61 -44.72 5.70
N LEU A 128 27.04 -45.01 6.93
CA LEU A 128 27.77 -44.08 7.79
C LEU A 128 29.25 -43.91 7.41
N GLU A 129 29.80 -44.75 6.54
CA GLU A 129 31.19 -44.65 6.09
C GLU A 129 31.46 -43.42 5.22
N LYS A 130 30.46 -42.91 4.50
CA LYS A 130 30.63 -41.82 3.51
C LYS A 130 29.58 -40.73 3.67
N LYS A 131 29.97 -39.48 3.39
CA LYS A 131 29.00 -38.36 3.35
C LYS A 131 28.14 -38.50 2.10
N VAL A 132 26.84 -38.24 2.23
CA VAL A 132 25.90 -38.33 1.12
C VAL A 132 25.44 -36.96 0.65
N PHE A 133 25.22 -36.84 -0.66
CA PHE A 133 24.49 -35.72 -1.26
C PHE A 133 23.24 -36.21 -1.97
N LEU A 134 22.08 -35.83 -1.43
CA LEU A 134 20.79 -36.33 -1.88
C LEU A 134 19.93 -35.17 -2.38
N VAL A 135 19.35 -35.34 -3.56
CA VAL A 135 18.37 -34.40 -4.11
C VAL A 135 17.10 -35.19 -4.42
N LEU A 136 16.02 -34.79 -3.74
CA LEU A 136 14.69 -35.38 -3.82
C LEU A 136 13.77 -34.39 -4.54
N ASP A 137 13.46 -34.64 -5.82
CA ASP A 137 12.61 -33.75 -6.61
C ASP A 137 11.16 -34.23 -6.71
N ASP A 138 10.25 -33.26 -6.77
CA ASP A 138 8.80 -33.42 -6.84
C ASP A 138 8.19 -34.27 -5.71
N VAL A 139 8.48 -33.88 -4.46
CA VAL A 139 7.83 -34.44 -3.28
C VAL A 139 6.46 -33.79 -3.05
N SER A 140 5.42 -34.61 -2.86
CA SER A 140 4.03 -34.16 -2.69
C SER A 140 3.42 -34.46 -1.32
N ALA A 141 4.06 -35.28 -0.48
CA ALA A 141 3.54 -35.64 0.84
C ALA A 141 4.65 -35.91 1.89
N LYS A 142 4.39 -35.55 3.16
CA LYS A 142 5.29 -35.85 4.30
C LYS A 142 5.66 -37.33 4.42
N LYS A 143 4.73 -38.23 4.11
CA LYS A 143 4.95 -39.69 4.16
C LYS A 143 6.08 -40.15 3.22
N GLN A 144 6.29 -39.48 2.09
CA GLN A 144 7.39 -39.79 1.17
C GLN A 144 8.75 -39.42 1.78
N ILE A 145 8.84 -38.26 2.44
CA ILE A 145 10.05 -37.83 3.16
C ILE A 145 10.36 -38.83 4.29
N GLN A 146 9.34 -39.23 5.06
CA GLN A 146 9.49 -40.22 6.13
C GLN A 146 9.97 -41.58 5.60
N ALA A 147 9.45 -42.04 4.45
CA ALA A 147 9.90 -43.28 3.82
C ALA A 147 11.36 -43.20 3.33
N LEU A 148 11.78 -42.05 2.80
CA LEU A 148 13.12 -41.86 2.24
C LEU A 148 14.20 -41.54 3.27
N LEU A 149 13.87 -40.83 4.36
CA LEU A 149 14.86 -40.38 5.34
C LEU A 149 14.76 -41.12 6.67
N GLY A 150 13.59 -41.69 6.99
CA GLY A 150 13.36 -42.45 8.23
C GLY A 150 13.70 -41.63 9.48
N ASN A 151 14.49 -42.22 10.38
CA ASN A 151 14.94 -41.61 11.64
C ASN A 151 16.26 -40.83 11.51
N HIS A 152 16.77 -40.61 10.30
CA HIS A 152 18.02 -39.92 9.98
C HIS A 152 19.31 -40.57 10.53
N LYS A 153 19.24 -41.70 11.26
CA LYS A 153 20.42 -42.29 11.95
C LYS A 153 21.49 -42.79 10.99
N TRP A 154 21.09 -43.28 9.83
CA TRP A 154 21.98 -43.75 8.76
C TRP A 154 22.73 -42.62 8.04
N ILE A 155 22.38 -41.35 8.27
CA ILE A 155 22.93 -40.20 7.53
C ILE A 155 24.20 -39.70 8.23
N ARG A 156 25.37 -39.91 7.60
CA ARG A 156 26.65 -39.43 8.13
C ARG A 156 26.63 -37.91 8.34
N LYS A 157 27.19 -37.44 9.47
CA LYS A 157 27.35 -36.00 9.75
C LYS A 157 28.12 -35.29 8.62
N GLY A 158 27.63 -34.13 8.20
CA GLY A 158 28.18 -33.35 7.11
C GLY A 158 27.59 -33.69 5.74
N SER A 159 26.52 -34.48 5.70
CA SER A 159 25.77 -34.76 4.47
C SER A 159 24.89 -33.57 4.06
N ARG A 160 24.44 -33.55 2.80
CA ARG A 160 23.60 -32.47 2.24
C ARG A 160 22.38 -33.08 1.57
N ILE A 161 21.20 -32.60 1.93
CA ILE A 161 19.93 -33.10 1.40
C ILE A 161 19.08 -31.94 0.94
N VAL A 162 18.55 -32.03 -0.27
CA VAL A 162 17.68 -31.02 -0.87
C VAL A 162 16.36 -31.69 -1.21
N ILE A 163 15.24 -31.09 -0.79
CA ILE A 163 13.90 -31.59 -1.04
C ILE A 163 13.12 -30.53 -1.80
N ALA A 164 12.82 -30.77 -3.08
CA ALA A 164 12.00 -29.86 -3.88
C ALA A 164 10.53 -30.27 -3.83
N THR A 165 9.65 -29.30 -3.50
CA THR A 165 8.21 -29.52 -3.37
C THR A 165 7.38 -28.33 -3.86
N ARG A 166 6.11 -28.57 -4.13
CA ARG A 166 5.09 -27.55 -4.40
C ARG A 166 4.25 -27.20 -3.17
N ASP A 167 4.37 -27.99 -2.09
CA ASP A 167 3.60 -27.85 -0.86
C ASP A 167 4.51 -27.48 0.31
N ARG A 168 4.34 -26.27 0.83
CA ARG A 168 5.08 -25.77 1.98
C ARG A 168 4.82 -26.61 3.24
N LYS A 169 3.61 -27.15 3.42
CA LYS A 169 3.24 -27.96 4.57
C LYS A 169 4.09 -29.22 4.65
N CYS A 170 4.49 -29.80 3.52
CA CYS A 170 5.35 -30.98 3.46
C CYS A 170 6.73 -30.77 4.13
N ILE A 171 7.27 -29.56 4.07
CA ILE A 171 8.61 -29.21 4.59
C ILE A 171 8.56 -28.36 5.86
N SER A 172 7.37 -28.15 6.44
CA SER A 172 7.16 -27.32 7.65
C SER A 172 8.00 -27.71 8.87
N GLN A 173 8.44 -28.98 8.96
CA GLN A 173 9.25 -29.49 10.06
C GLN A 173 10.75 -29.37 9.82
N LEU A 174 11.17 -28.91 8.64
CA LEU A 174 12.58 -28.72 8.31
C LEU A 174 13.08 -27.37 8.83
N GLU A 175 14.28 -27.38 9.40
CA GLU A 175 14.93 -26.17 9.92
C GLU A 175 15.27 -25.17 8.82
N TYR A 176 15.65 -25.66 7.63
CA TYR A 176 16.09 -24.83 6.51
C TYR A 176 15.12 -24.95 5.35
N THR A 177 14.60 -23.80 4.89
CA THR A 177 13.77 -23.71 3.69
C THR A 177 14.26 -22.61 2.76
N TYR A 178 14.03 -22.80 1.46
CA TYR A 178 14.34 -21.85 0.40
C TYR A 178 13.12 -21.71 -0.51
N ALA A 179 12.47 -20.54 -0.45
CA ALA A 179 11.42 -20.18 -1.38
C ALA A 179 12.06 -19.68 -2.68
N VAL A 180 11.81 -20.36 -3.80
CA VAL A 180 12.40 -19.97 -5.09
C VAL A 180 11.81 -18.62 -5.52
N PRO A 181 12.63 -17.56 -5.65
CA PRO A 181 12.13 -16.25 -6.02
C PRO A 181 11.65 -16.23 -7.48
N ARG A 182 10.74 -15.31 -7.78
CA ARG A 182 10.31 -15.01 -9.15
C ARG A 182 11.45 -14.36 -9.93
N LEU A 183 11.37 -14.35 -11.27
CA LEU A 183 12.33 -13.54 -12.04
C LEU A 183 12.03 -12.08 -11.76
N ASP A 184 13.07 -11.28 -11.56
CA ASP A 184 12.89 -9.83 -11.58
C ASP A 184 12.53 -9.36 -12.99
N LEU A 185 12.22 -8.08 -13.14
CA LEU A 185 11.83 -7.55 -14.44
C LEU A 185 12.95 -7.72 -15.49
N THR A 186 14.21 -7.57 -15.09
CA THR A 186 15.35 -7.64 -16.00
C THR A 186 15.56 -9.05 -16.54
N ASP A 187 15.59 -10.05 -15.67
CA ASP A 187 15.74 -11.45 -16.05
C ASP A 187 14.46 -12.02 -16.67
N GLY A 188 13.29 -11.55 -16.23
CA GLY A 188 12.01 -11.86 -16.86
C GLY A 188 11.96 -11.39 -18.31
N LEU A 189 12.39 -10.16 -18.59
CA LEU A 189 12.48 -9.63 -19.95
C LEU A 189 13.50 -10.40 -20.80
N LYS A 190 14.70 -10.69 -20.27
CA LYS A 190 15.69 -11.51 -21.00
C LYS A 190 15.10 -12.88 -21.38
N GLN A 191 14.45 -13.54 -20.42
CA GLN A 191 13.86 -14.84 -20.67
C GLN A 191 12.72 -14.78 -21.68
N PHE A 192 11.80 -13.82 -21.53
CA PHE A 192 10.72 -13.63 -22.49
C PHE A 192 11.25 -13.31 -23.88
N SER A 193 12.22 -12.41 -24.00
CA SER A 193 12.82 -12.01 -25.27
C SER A 193 13.52 -13.15 -25.99
N SER A 194 14.13 -14.09 -25.25
CA SER A 194 14.75 -15.27 -25.85
C SER A 194 13.77 -16.15 -26.63
N TYR A 195 12.47 -16.06 -26.33
CA TYR A 195 11.41 -16.82 -27.01
C TYR A 195 10.52 -15.97 -27.91
N ALA A 196 10.39 -14.67 -27.64
CA ALA A 196 9.49 -13.77 -28.37
C ALA A 196 10.13 -13.08 -29.59
N PHE A 197 11.47 -13.03 -29.67
CA PHE A 197 12.20 -12.36 -30.75
C PHE A 197 13.22 -13.29 -31.42
N GLU A 198 13.37 -13.16 -32.75
CA GLU A 198 14.32 -13.95 -33.55
C GLU A 198 15.78 -13.64 -33.22
N ASP A 199 16.10 -12.40 -32.83
CA ASP A 199 17.44 -11.98 -32.40
C ASP A 199 17.72 -12.24 -30.91
N HIS A 200 16.75 -12.85 -30.21
CA HIS A 200 16.77 -13.14 -28.78
C HIS A 200 17.00 -11.91 -27.87
N LYS A 201 16.76 -10.69 -28.37
CA LYS A 201 16.95 -9.45 -27.62
C LYS A 201 15.69 -8.60 -27.62
N CYS A 202 15.45 -7.92 -26.50
CA CYS A 202 14.35 -6.95 -26.41
C CYS A 202 14.74 -5.69 -27.21
N PRO A 203 13.85 -5.15 -28.06
CA PRO A 203 14.13 -3.90 -28.75
C PRO A 203 14.33 -2.72 -27.77
N TYR A 204 15.30 -1.83 -28.08
CA TYR A 204 15.52 -0.55 -27.38
C TYR A 204 14.40 0.47 -27.74
N PRO A 205 14.24 1.59 -26.99
CA PRO A 205 12.94 2.12 -26.56
C PRO A 205 11.84 2.21 -27.63
N GLY A 206 10.65 1.75 -27.27
CA GLY A 206 9.43 1.76 -28.10
C GLY A 206 8.33 0.90 -27.48
N ASN A 207 7.14 0.88 -28.10
CA ASN A 207 5.93 0.23 -27.57
C ASN A 207 6.07 -1.29 -27.33
N LEU A 208 6.89 -1.99 -28.13
CA LEU A 208 7.13 -3.44 -27.95
C LEU A 208 7.84 -3.77 -26.63
N ARG A 209 8.66 -2.86 -26.10
CA ARG A 209 9.28 -3.03 -24.77
C ARG A 209 8.25 -2.88 -23.67
N ASP A 210 7.32 -1.95 -23.82
CA ASP A 210 6.23 -1.75 -22.86
C ASP A 210 5.27 -2.95 -22.87
N LEU A 211 4.93 -3.46 -24.06
CA LEU A 211 4.13 -4.70 -24.19
C LEU A 211 4.86 -5.91 -23.59
N SER A 212 6.16 -6.09 -23.89
CA SER A 212 6.98 -7.15 -23.27
C SER A 212 6.96 -7.07 -21.74
N THR A 213 7.05 -5.87 -21.20
CA THR A 213 6.96 -5.63 -19.75
C THR A 213 5.61 -6.07 -19.19
N LYS A 214 4.51 -5.76 -19.88
CA LYS A 214 3.16 -6.21 -19.48
C LYS A 214 2.99 -7.73 -19.54
N PHE A 215 3.56 -8.42 -20.53
CA PHE A 215 3.55 -9.89 -20.57
C PHE A 215 4.38 -10.50 -19.43
N VAL A 216 5.54 -9.89 -19.10
CA VAL A 216 6.37 -10.32 -17.96
C VAL A 216 5.64 -10.13 -16.65
N ASP A 217 4.93 -9.02 -16.49
CA ASP A 217 4.11 -8.73 -15.32
C ASP A 217 2.90 -9.67 -15.22
N TYR A 218 2.20 -9.95 -16.33
CA TYR A 218 1.12 -10.95 -16.37
C TYR A 218 1.59 -12.34 -15.90
N ALA A 219 2.81 -12.74 -16.25
CA ALA A 219 3.40 -13.99 -15.79
C ALA A 219 4.06 -13.90 -14.40
N ARG A 220 4.20 -12.69 -13.84
CA ARG A 220 5.04 -12.32 -12.67
C ARG A 220 6.36 -13.04 -12.60
N GLY A 221 7.08 -13.05 -13.71
CA GLY A 221 8.40 -13.66 -13.79
C GLY A 221 8.38 -15.19 -13.58
N ASN A 222 7.28 -15.88 -13.87
CA ASN A 222 7.24 -17.35 -13.95
C ASN A 222 7.96 -17.81 -15.24
N PRO A 223 9.14 -18.44 -15.14
CA PRO A 223 9.96 -18.82 -16.30
C PRO A 223 9.21 -19.66 -17.34
N LEU A 224 8.40 -20.62 -16.90
CA LEU A 224 7.69 -21.52 -17.80
C LEU A 224 6.52 -20.82 -18.50
N SER A 225 5.79 -19.95 -17.80
CA SER A 225 4.75 -19.13 -18.43
C SER A 225 5.33 -18.21 -19.50
N LEU A 226 6.48 -17.58 -19.24
CA LEU A 226 7.17 -16.74 -20.24
C LEU A 226 7.62 -17.55 -21.45
N LYS A 227 8.14 -18.77 -21.23
CA LYS A 227 8.52 -19.70 -22.30
C LYS A 227 7.33 -20.14 -23.16
N ILE A 228 6.13 -20.22 -22.59
CA ILE A 228 4.91 -20.55 -23.33
C ILE A 228 4.40 -19.35 -24.13
N LEU A 229 4.41 -18.14 -23.54
CA LEU A 229 3.86 -16.94 -24.16
C LEU A 229 4.73 -16.39 -25.29
N GLY A 230 6.06 -16.44 -25.16
CA GLY A 230 6.98 -15.90 -26.17
C GLY A 230 6.74 -16.45 -27.59
N PRO A 231 6.67 -17.77 -27.80
CA PRO A 231 6.44 -18.36 -29.12
C PRO A 231 5.05 -18.05 -29.71
N GLU A 232 4.03 -17.73 -28.89
CA GLU A 232 2.72 -17.29 -29.41
C GLU A 232 2.83 -15.95 -30.16
N LEU A 233 3.87 -15.17 -29.88
CA LEU A 233 4.07 -13.80 -30.31
C LEU A 233 5.21 -13.63 -31.33
N LEU A 234 5.99 -14.69 -31.56
CA LEU A 234 7.13 -14.69 -32.47
C LEU A 234 6.69 -14.36 -33.90
N SER A 235 7.41 -13.42 -34.53
CA SER A 235 7.15 -12.92 -35.88
C SER A 235 5.73 -12.32 -36.07
N LYS A 236 5.10 -11.84 -34.99
CA LYS A 236 3.82 -11.08 -35.01
C LYS A 236 4.05 -9.58 -34.86
N ASP A 237 3.08 -8.80 -35.30
CA ASP A 237 3.10 -7.33 -35.21
C ASP A 237 2.59 -6.81 -33.85
N GLU A 238 2.82 -5.52 -33.60
CA GLU A 238 2.48 -4.86 -32.35
C GLU A 238 0.97 -4.91 -32.02
N GLU A 239 0.12 -4.79 -33.06
CA GLU A 239 -1.33 -4.86 -32.89
C GLU A 239 -1.76 -6.22 -32.37
N HIS A 240 -1.21 -7.31 -32.91
CA HIS A 240 -1.48 -8.66 -32.44
C HIS A 240 -1.02 -8.87 -30.99
N TRP A 241 0.12 -8.30 -30.60
CA TRP A 241 0.60 -8.37 -29.22
C TRP A 241 -0.36 -7.69 -28.24
N SER A 242 -0.84 -6.50 -28.60
CA SER A 242 -1.84 -5.77 -27.79
C SER A 242 -3.14 -6.57 -27.68
N GLN A 243 -3.69 -7.05 -28.80
CA GLN A 243 -4.91 -7.86 -28.81
C GLN A 243 -4.75 -9.15 -28.00
N ARG A 244 -3.58 -9.80 -28.06
CA ARG A 244 -3.31 -11.01 -27.28
C ARG A 244 -3.28 -10.71 -25.79
N LEU A 245 -2.66 -9.60 -25.38
CA LEU A 245 -2.62 -9.17 -23.98
C LEU A 245 -4.03 -8.88 -23.45
N ASP A 246 -4.87 -8.21 -24.24
CA ASP A 246 -6.26 -7.90 -23.87
C ASP A 246 -7.11 -9.18 -23.73
N THR A 247 -6.86 -10.18 -24.58
CA THR A 247 -7.57 -11.46 -24.52
C THR A 247 -7.06 -12.39 -23.42
N LEU A 248 -5.82 -12.27 -22.94
CA LEU A 248 -5.26 -13.18 -21.92
C LEU A 248 -6.05 -13.19 -20.61
N ALA A 249 -6.70 -12.08 -20.26
CA ALA A 249 -7.56 -11.98 -19.07
C ALA A 249 -8.83 -12.85 -19.15
N HIS A 250 -9.25 -13.25 -20.35
CA HIS A 250 -10.49 -14.01 -20.59
C HIS A 250 -10.22 -15.37 -21.28
N MET A 251 -9.11 -15.47 -22.00
CA MET A 251 -8.68 -16.65 -22.77
C MET A 251 -7.21 -16.98 -22.48
N PRO A 252 -6.90 -17.62 -21.34
CA PRO A 252 -5.54 -18.00 -21.01
C PRO A 252 -5.06 -19.13 -21.94
N SER A 253 -3.74 -19.17 -22.20
CA SER A 253 -3.12 -20.23 -23.01
C SER A 253 -3.41 -21.63 -22.43
N PRO A 254 -3.88 -22.61 -23.23
CA PRO A 254 -4.18 -23.97 -22.75
C PRO A 254 -3.00 -24.64 -22.04
N CYS A 255 -1.77 -24.46 -22.55
CA CYS A 255 -0.58 -25.02 -21.94
C CYS A 255 -0.30 -24.47 -20.53
N ILE A 256 -0.62 -23.20 -20.29
CA ILE A 256 -0.53 -22.59 -18.95
C ILE A 256 -1.61 -23.16 -18.03
N GLN A 257 -2.80 -23.42 -18.56
CA GLN A 257 -3.88 -24.04 -17.78
C GLN A 257 -3.50 -25.45 -17.35
N ASP A 258 -2.96 -26.28 -18.26
CA ASP A 258 -2.52 -27.63 -17.94
C ASP A 258 -1.43 -27.65 -16.86
N LEU A 259 -0.51 -26.68 -16.91
CA LEU A 259 0.54 -26.51 -15.89
C LEU A 259 -0.03 -26.24 -14.49
N LEU A 260 -1.05 -25.38 -14.39
CA LEU A 260 -1.67 -25.01 -13.12
C LEU A 260 -2.64 -26.09 -12.62
N ARG A 261 -3.29 -26.80 -13.55
CA ARG A 261 -4.27 -27.84 -13.28
C ARG A 261 -3.73 -28.98 -12.41
N VAL A 262 -2.47 -29.36 -12.59
CA VAL A 262 -1.84 -30.41 -11.76
C VAL A 262 -1.95 -30.08 -10.27
N SER A 263 -1.71 -28.82 -9.88
CA SER A 263 -1.78 -28.42 -8.46
C SER A 263 -3.21 -28.25 -7.95
N TYR A 264 -4.15 -27.91 -8.84
CA TYR A 264 -5.57 -27.81 -8.50
C TYR A 264 -6.23 -29.19 -8.31
N ASP A 265 -5.89 -30.17 -9.14
CA ASP A 265 -6.47 -31.51 -9.06
C ASP A 265 -6.05 -32.25 -7.77
N GLU A 266 -4.91 -31.88 -7.18
CA GLU A 266 -4.42 -32.36 -5.88
C GLU A 266 -5.11 -31.72 -4.65
N LEU A 267 -6.05 -30.78 -4.85
CA LEU A 267 -6.81 -30.16 -3.76
C LEU A 267 -7.97 -31.05 -3.29
N SER A 268 -8.35 -30.93 -2.02
CA SER A 268 -9.62 -31.48 -1.52
C SER A 268 -10.82 -30.72 -2.13
N GLU A 269 -12.01 -31.31 -2.12
CA GLU A 269 -13.19 -30.66 -2.70
C GLU A 269 -13.56 -29.33 -2.02
N LEU A 270 -13.33 -29.20 -0.71
CA LEU A 270 -13.50 -27.94 0.03
C LEU A 270 -12.46 -26.90 -0.37
N GLN A 271 -11.20 -27.31 -0.56
CA GLN A 271 -10.13 -26.42 -1.03
C GLN A 271 -10.35 -25.96 -2.48
N LYS A 272 -10.82 -26.85 -3.36
CA LYS A 272 -11.17 -26.50 -4.74
C LYS A 272 -12.25 -25.42 -4.75
N GLU A 273 -13.29 -25.59 -3.93
CA GLU A 273 -14.34 -24.60 -3.80
C GLU A 273 -13.81 -23.26 -3.29
N ALA A 274 -13.04 -23.27 -2.20
CA ALA A 274 -12.44 -22.08 -1.63
C ALA A 274 -11.55 -21.35 -2.66
N PHE A 275 -10.77 -22.09 -3.45
CA PHE A 275 -9.96 -21.52 -4.54
C PHE A 275 -10.82 -20.78 -5.57
N LEU A 276 -11.93 -21.37 -6.03
CA LEU A 276 -12.84 -20.74 -7.00
C LEU A 276 -13.54 -19.51 -6.40
N VAL A 277 -13.98 -19.58 -5.15
CA VAL A 277 -14.64 -18.45 -4.46
C VAL A 277 -13.68 -17.29 -4.25
N VAL A 278 -12.44 -17.55 -3.82
CA VAL A 278 -11.41 -16.50 -3.69
C VAL A 278 -11.16 -15.83 -5.03
N ALA A 279 -11.05 -16.59 -6.11
CA ALA A 279 -10.81 -16.04 -7.44
C ALA A 279 -11.91 -15.08 -7.93
N CYS A 280 -13.18 -15.42 -7.63
CA CYS A 280 -14.35 -14.71 -8.15
C CYS A 280 -14.84 -13.58 -7.23
N PHE A 281 -14.69 -13.71 -5.91
CA PHE A 281 -15.24 -12.78 -4.92
C PHE A 281 -14.18 -12.03 -4.11
N PHE A 282 -13.07 -12.69 -3.76
CA PHE A 282 -12.16 -12.23 -2.71
C PHE A 282 -10.69 -12.25 -3.14
N ARG A 283 -10.41 -11.83 -4.38
CA ARG A 283 -9.09 -11.92 -5.01
C ARG A 283 -7.99 -11.19 -4.22
N SER A 284 -8.37 -10.11 -3.52
CA SER A 284 -7.55 -9.40 -2.55
C SER A 284 -8.40 -9.02 -1.35
N GLY A 285 -7.95 -9.36 -0.15
CA GLY A 285 -8.69 -9.09 1.09
C GLY A 285 -7.89 -9.40 2.34
N ASP A 286 -8.37 -8.91 3.49
CA ASP A 286 -7.80 -9.29 4.79
C ASP A 286 -7.99 -10.79 5.05
N GLU A 287 -6.96 -11.47 5.57
CA GLU A 287 -6.96 -12.92 5.76
C GLU A 287 -8.09 -13.38 6.68
N TYR A 288 -8.28 -12.69 7.80
CA TYR A 288 -9.31 -13.04 8.77
C TYR A 288 -10.72 -12.87 8.17
N TYR A 289 -10.93 -11.79 7.41
CA TYR A 289 -12.16 -11.54 6.68
C TYR A 289 -12.48 -12.65 5.66
N VAL A 290 -11.52 -12.99 4.78
CA VAL A 290 -11.71 -14.02 3.75
C VAL A 290 -11.96 -15.39 4.38
N ARG A 291 -11.20 -15.76 5.42
CA ARG A 291 -11.39 -17.01 6.15
C ARG A 291 -12.78 -17.11 6.79
N SER A 292 -13.27 -16.03 7.39
CA SER A 292 -14.62 -16.02 7.97
C SER A 292 -15.71 -16.33 6.95
N LEU A 293 -15.55 -15.89 5.70
CA LEU A 293 -16.52 -16.10 4.63
C LEU A 293 -16.38 -17.45 3.92
N VAL A 294 -15.14 -17.93 3.76
CA VAL A 294 -14.82 -19.07 2.89
C VAL A 294 -14.59 -20.36 3.67
N ASP A 295 -13.83 -20.31 4.77
CA ASP A 295 -13.48 -21.52 5.55
C ASP A 295 -14.77 -22.17 6.09
N SER A 296 -14.78 -23.50 6.18
CA SER A 296 -15.95 -24.24 6.69
C SER A 296 -16.13 -24.06 8.20
N GLY A 297 -15.02 -23.88 8.93
CA GLY A 297 -14.98 -23.55 10.36
C GLY A 297 -15.10 -22.05 10.65
N ASP A 298 -15.56 -21.71 11.86
CA ASP A 298 -15.54 -20.32 12.34
C ASP A 298 -14.14 -20.00 12.89
N PRO A 299 -13.41 -19.01 12.33
CA PRO A 299 -12.09 -18.63 12.84
C PRO A 299 -12.10 -18.06 14.26
N ASP A 300 -13.27 -17.72 14.82
CA ASP A 300 -13.40 -17.29 16.22
C ASP A 300 -13.64 -18.48 17.19
N SER A 301 -13.75 -19.71 16.69
CA SER A 301 -13.91 -20.90 17.55
C SER A 301 -12.60 -21.24 18.28
N SER A 302 -12.71 -21.73 19.52
CA SER A 302 -11.57 -22.12 20.36
C SER A 302 -10.85 -23.41 19.92
N ASP A 303 -11.34 -24.04 18.85
CA ASP A 303 -10.78 -25.28 18.32
C ASP A 303 -9.59 -24.97 17.42
N ASP A 304 -8.39 -25.02 18.00
CA ASP A 304 -7.09 -24.77 17.35
C ASP A 304 -6.79 -25.78 16.21
N ASP A 305 -7.58 -26.86 16.13
CA ASP A 305 -7.53 -27.92 15.10
C ASP A 305 -8.49 -27.68 13.92
N SER A 306 -9.18 -26.53 13.86
CA SER A 306 -10.04 -26.20 12.72
C SER A 306 -9.23 -26.04 11.43
N ALA A 307 -9.40 -26.99 10.50
CA ALA A 307 -8.75 -26.96 9.19
C ALA A 307 -9.13 -25.66 8.46
N SER A 308 -8.13 -24.86 8.08
CA SER A 308 -8.33 -23.62 7.31
C SER A 308 -8.03 -23.88 5.85
N GLU A 309 -9.08 -23.96 5.03
CA GLU A 309 -8.95 -24.18 3.59
C GLU A 309 -8.10 -23.08 2.93
N ILE A 310 -8.27 -21.82 3.32
CA ILE A 310 -7.48 -20.69 2.81
C ILE A 310 -5.98 -20.87 3.10
N ARG A 311 -5.61 -21.22 4.34
CA ARG A 311 -4.19 -21.43 4.68
C ARG A 311 -3.59 -22.65 3.97
N GLU A 312 -4.37 -23.71 3.79
CA GLU A 312 -3.91 -24.90 3.06
C GLU A 312 -3.69 -24.63 1.56
N ILE A 313 -4.55 -23.82 0.94
CA ILE A 313 -4.36 -23.37 -0.46
C ILE A 313 -3.12 -22.46 -0.55
N ALA A 314 -2.86 -21.63 0.46
CA ALA A 314 -1.65 -20.80 0.53
C ALA A 314 -0.37 -21.64 0.67
N ASP A 315 -0.41 -22.72 1.47
CA ASP A 315 0.72 -23.66 1.59
C ASP A 315 1.01 -24.38 0.27
N LYS A 316 -0.01 -24.64 -0.55
CA LYS A 316 0.12 -25.14 -1.94
C LYS A 316 0.47 -24.06 -2.96
N LEU A 317 0.70 -22.82 -2.52
CA LEU A 317 1.15 -21.69 -3.34
C LEU A 317 0.18 -21.29 -4.46
N LEU A 318 -1.11 -21.60 -4.27
CA LEU A 318 -2.21 -21.20 -5.17
C LEU A 318 -2.84 -19.86 -4.77
N ILE A 319 -2.50 -19.35 -3.59
CA ILE A 319 -2.70 -17.96 -3.16
C ILE A 319 -1.49 -17.53 -2.34
N ASN A 320 -1.31 -16.23 -2.17
CA ASN A 320 -0.29 -15.67 -1.29
C ASN A 320 -0.95 -15.04 -0.07
N ILE A 321 -0.38 -15.25 1.12
CA ILE A 321 -0.77 -14.53 2.34
C ILE A 321 0.44 -13.73 2.79
N SER A 322 0.35 -12.41 2.69
CA SER A 322 1.44 -11.52 3.10
C SER A 322 0.89 -10.34 3.88
N THR A 323 1.54 -10.00 4.99
CA THR A 323 1.13 -8.89 5.86
C THR A 323 -0.35 -8.98 6.33
N GLY A 324 -0.89 -10.19 6.49
CA GLY A 324 -2.28 -10.42 6.89
C GLY A 324 -3.30 -10.27 5.75
N ARG A 325 -2.88 -10.21 4.48
CA ARG A 325 -3.79 -10.16 3.33
C ARG A 325 -3.63 -11.38 2.43
N VAL A 326 -4.76 -11.88 1.95
CA VAL A 326 -4.86 -12.87 0.88
C VAL A 326 -4.74 -12.15 -0.46
N GLU A 327 -3.89 -12.65 -1.34
CA GLU A 327 -3.72 -12.19 -2.72
C GLU A 327 -3.72 -13.37 -3.68
N MET A 328 -4.56 -13.33 -4.70
CA MET A 328 -4.55 -14.28 -5.80
C MET A 328 -4.06 -13.63 -7.10
N HIS A 329 -3.10 -14.33 -7.70
CA HIS A 329 -2.42 -13.93 -8.94
C HIS A 329 -3.35 -13.93 -10.16
N ASP A 330 -3.09 -13.08 -11.15
CA ASP A 330 -3.83 -12.98 -12.41
C ASP A 330 -3.94 -14.32 -13.12
N LEU A 331 -2.81 -15.02 -13.35
CA LEU A 331 -2.81 -16.36 -13.96
C LEU A 331 -3.75 -17.35 -13.24
N LEU A 332 -3.74 -17.34 -11.90
CA LEU A 332 -4.54 -18.26 -11.09
C LEU A 332 -6.01 -17.86 -11.07
N SER A 333 -6.28 -16.55 -11.02
CA SER A 333 -7.62 -15.99 -11.11
C SER A 333 -8.26 -16.30 -12.46
N THR A 334 -7.53 -16.10 -13.56
CA THR A 334 -8.01 -16.42 -14.91
C THR A 334 -8.19 -17.93 -15.09
N PHE A 335 -7.26 -18.75 -14.58
CA PHE A 335 -7.40 -20.20 -14.57
C PHE A 335 -8.67 -20.64 -13.82
N ALA A 336 -8.91 -20.11 -12.62
CA ALA A 336 -10.10 -20.40 -11.82
C ALA A 336 -11.39 -19.98 -12.55
N LYS A 337 -11.43 -18.77 -13.12
CA LYS A 337 -12.54 -18.28 -13.93
C LYS A 337 -12.83 -19.18 -15.13
N LYS A 338 -11.79 -19.71 -15.79
CA LYS A 338 -11.97 -20.65 -16.90
C LYS A 338 -12.55 -21.98 -16.44
N LEU A 339 -12.12 -22.51 -15.30
CA LEU A 339 -12.71 -23.70 -14.68
C LEU A 339 -14.21 -23.50 -14.36
N CYS A 340 -14.59 -22.29 -13.93
CA CYS A 340 -15.98 -21.94 -13.71
C CYS A 340 -16.82 -21.91 -15.01
N SER A 341 -16.22 -21.58 -16.16
CA SER A 341 -16.91 -21.43 -17.45
C SER A 341 -16.99 -22.72 -18.28
N SER A 342 -16.29 -23.81 -17.91
CA SER A 342 -16.45 -25.09 -18.60
C SER A 342 -17.77 -25.77 -18.20
N LEU A 343 -18.69 -25.87 -19.16
CA LEU A 343 -19.96 -26.62 -19.00
C LEU A 343 -19.69 -28.11 -18.70
N PRO A 344 -20.62 -28.80 -18.00
CA PRO A 344 -20.51 -30.21 -17.72
C PRO A 344 -20.74 -31.03 -19.00
N SER A 345 -19.71 -31.16 -19.84
CA SER A 345 -19.73 -32.10 -20.96
C SER A 345 -18.41 -32.86 -21.06
N GLU A 346 -18.56 -34.19 -20.98
CA GLU A 346 -17.64 -35.30 -21.28
C GLU A 346 -16.91 -36.03 -20.14
N ASN A 347 -16.74 -35.47 -18.94
CA ASN A 347 -16.19 -36.23 -17.80
C ASN A 347 -17.14 -36.22 -16.60
N ARG A 348 -17.86 -37.33 -16.38
CA ARG A 348 -18.81 -37.58 -15.29
C ARG A 348 -18.20 -37.65 -13.88
N HIS A 349 -17.05 -37.03 -13.65
CA HIS A 349 -16.32 -37.08 -12.37
C HIS A 349 -16.15 -35.70 -11.68
N SER A 350 -16.67 -34.61 -12.25
CA SER A 350 -16.65 -33.27 -11.63
C SER A 350 -18.01 -32.96 -11.00
N TYR A 351 -18.31 -33.56 -9.85
CA TYR A 351 -19.48 -33.18 -9.05
C TYR A 351 -19.16 -31.92 -8.21
N GLY A 352 -19.90 -30.82 -8.40
CA GLY A 352 -20.42 -30.08 -7.24
C GLY A 352 -19.99 -28.63 -6.95
N ASN A 353 -19.22 -27.93 -7.80
CA ASN A 353 -18.76 -26.55 -7.50
C ASN A 353 -19.00 -25.56 -8.64
N HIS A 354 -20.27 -25.17 -8.88
CA HIS A 354 -20.57 -24.16 -9.89
C HIS A 354 -20.56 -22.75 -9.29
N VAL A 355 -19.55 -21.96 -9.66
CA VAL A 355 -19.48 -20.51 -9.40
C VAL A 355 -19.65 -19.78 -10.72
N ILE A 356 -20.62 -18.87 -10.78
CA ILE A 356 -20.92 -18.06 -11.94
C ILE A 356 -20.36 -16.68 -11.69
N TRP A 357 -19.58 -16.15 -12.63
CA TRP A 357 -18.82 -14.92 -12.42
C TRP A 357 -18.98 -13.88 -13.54
N ASN A 358 -19.74 -14.19 -14.60
CA ASN A 358 -20.00 -13.28 -15.72
C ASN A 358 -21.49 -13.25 -16.07
N LEU A 359 -21.90 -12.16 -16.74
CA LEU A 359 -23.29 -11.92 -17.10
C LEU A 359 -23.81 -12.94 -18.12
N GLU A 360 -22.99 -13.37 -19.09
CA GLU A 360 -23.39 -14.34 -20.12
C GLU A 360 -23.83 -15.67 -19.52
N SER A 361 -23.04 -16.21 -18.58
CA SER A 361 -23.36 -17.46 -17.89
C SER A 361 -24.57 -17.29 -16.98
N PHE A 362 -24.73 -16.13 -16.35
CA PHE A 362 -25.92 -15.82 -15.56
C PHE A 362 -27.19 -15.70 -16.43
N ALA A 363 -27.09 -15.07 -17.60
CA ALA A 363 -28.20 -14.97 -18.55
C ALA A 363 -28.67 -16.34 -19.06
N SER A 364 -27.76 -17.31 -19.17
CA SER A 364 -28.10 -18.70 -19.53
C SER A 364 -28.97 -19.41 -18.48
N LEU A 365 -28.91 -18.98 -17.21
CA LEU A 365 -29.78 -19.48 -16.14
C LEU A 365 -31.17 -18.84 -16.19
N SER A 366 -31.29 -17.63 -16.74
CA SER A 366 -32.54 -16.91 -16.81
C SER A 366 -33.46 -17.50 -17.88
N ASN A 367 -34.76 -17.58 -17.55
CA ASN A 367 -35.80 -17.93 -18.51
C ASN A 367 -36.22 -16.71 -19.37
N ASN A 368 -35.69 -15.52 -19.08
CA ASN A 368 -36.06 -14.27 -19.76
C ASN A 368 -35.49 -14.22 -21.19
N LYS A 369 -36.39 -14.09 -22.17
CA LYS A 369 -36.07 -14.02 -23.60
C LYS A 369 -35.26 -12.77 -23.97
N GLU A 370 -35.45 -11.64 -23.29
CA GLU A 370 -34.74 -10.38 -23.56
C GLU A 370 -33.25 -10.48 -23.21
N MET A 371 -32.94 -11.18 -22.11
CA MET A 371 -31.57 -11.42 -21.66
C MET A 371 -30.77 -12.30 -22.64
N ARG A 372 -31.45 -13.12 -23.46
CA ARG A 372 -30.83 -13.94 -24.52
C ARG A 372 -30.64 -13.19 -25.83
N SER A 373 -31.43 -12.15 -26.10
CA SER A 373 -31.38 -11.38 -27.35
C SER A 373 -30.35 -10.25 -27.35
N ASN A 374 -30.01 -9.68 -26.19
CA ASN A 374 -29.03 -8.58 -26.08
C ASN A 374 -27.56 -9.02 -26.25
N ASN A 375 -27.27 -10.33 -26.20
CA ASN A 375 -25.95 -10.87 -26.52
C ASN A 375 -25.81 -11.09 -28.04
N GLN A 376 -25.52 -10.02 -28.78
CA GLN A 376 -25.20 -10.13 -30.20
C GLN A 376 -23.90 -10.90 -30.43
N ARG A 377 -24.04 -12.20 -30.73
CA ARG A 377 -23.25 -13.07 -31.64
C ARG A 377 -23.03 -14.47 -31.05
N ARG A 378 -24.08 -15.30 -31.01
CA ARG A 378 -24.16 -16.72 -31.46
C ARG A 378 -25.15 -17.57 -30.62
N LYS A 379 -25.90 -18.40 -31.36
CA LYS A 379 -26.71 -19.58 -31.00
C LYS A 379 -28.09 -19.33 -30.34
N LYS A 380 -29.12 -19.34 -31.20
CA LYS A 380 -30.56 -19.45 -30.88
C LYS A 380 -30.98 -20.79 -30.23
N ASP A 381 -30.07 -21.74 -30.02
CA ASP A 381 -30.40 -23.15 -29.74
C ASP A 381 -29.77 -23.74 -28.45
N GLN A 382 -29.36 -22.92 -27.47
CA GLN A 382 -28.93 -23.47 -26.17
C GLN A 382 -30.13 -23.73 -25.24
N PRO A 383 -30.36 -24.98 -24.78
CA PRO A 383 -31.41 -25.29 -23.83
C PRO A 383 -31.11 -24.72 -22.44
N ASN A 384 -32.15 -24.45 -21.65
CA ASN A 384 -32.01 -24.07 -20.25
C ASN A 384 -31.21 -25.15 -19.50
N LEU A 385 -30.33 -24.74 -18.58
CA LEU A 385 -29.68 -25.68 -17.66
C LEU A 385 -30.76 -26.52 -16.93
N PRO A 386 -30.65 -27.87 -16.96
CA PRO A 386 -31.48 -28.78 -16.17
C PRO A 386 -31.55 -28.34 -14.70
N LYS A 387 -32.68 -28.61 -14.04
CA LYS A 387 -32.89 -28.24 -12.62
C LYS A 387 -31.76 -28.74 -11.70
N ALA A 388 -31.28 -29.96 -11.93
CA ALA A 388 -30.16 -30.54 -11.18
C ALA A 388 -28.86 -29.71 -11.27
N ASP A 389 -28.63 -29.03 -12.39
CA ASP A 389 -27.44 -28.18 -12.58
C ASP A 389 -27.63 -26.82 -11.89
N ARG A 390 -28.86 -26.30 -11.78
CA ARG A 390 -29.17 -25.06 -11.03
C ARG A 390 -29.00 -25.24 -9.53
N ASP A 391 -29.39 -26.39 -8.99
CA ASP A 391 -29.21 -26.73 -7.58
C ASP A 391 -27.72 -26.80 -7.18
N SER A 392 -26.82 -27.06 -8.13
CA SER A 392 -25.37 -27.17 -7.88
C SER A 392 -24.62 -25.83 -7.81
N VAL A 393 -25.31 -24.71 -8.09
CA VAL A 393 -24.73 -23.36 -8.06
C VAL A 393 -24.49 -22.91 -6.62
N LYS A 394 -23.23 -22.56 -6.32
CA LYS A 394 -22.77 -22.13 -4.99
C LYS A 394 -22.45 -20.65 -4.91
N GLY A 395 -22.13 -20.01 -6.03
CA GLY A 395 -21.76 -18.60 -6.07
C GLY A 395 -22.21 -17.93 -7.36
N ILE A 396 -22.70 -16.69 -7.26
CA ILE A 396 -23.07 -15.84 -8.39
C ILE A 396 -22.46 -14.46 -8.17
N SER A 397 -21.61 -14.03 -9.09
CA SER A 397 -21.04 -12.69 -9.16
C SER A 397 -21.34 -12.11 -10.54
N VAL A 398 -22.10 -11.01 -10.57
CA VAL A 398 -22.57 -10.39 -11.82
C VAL A 398 -22.27 -8.90 -11.77
N ASP A 399 -21.56 -8.44 -12.80
CA ASP A 399 -21.33 -7.04 -13.08
C ASP A 399 -22.45 -6.51 -13.98
N MET A 400 -23.34 -5.72 -13.39
CA MET A 400 -24.48 -5.11 -14.06
C MET A 400 -24.08 -3.95 -14.97
N SER A 401 -22.81 -3.55 -14.96
CA SER A 401 -22.32 -2.53 -15.88
C SER A 401 -22.21 -3.01 -17.32
N GLU A 402 -22.08 -4.33 -17.52
CA GLU A 402 -22.10 -5.01 -18.83
C GLU A 402 -23.46 -4.88 -19.54
N LEU A 403 -24.48 -4.37 -18.84
CA LEU A 403 -25.83 -4.18 -19.37
C LEU A 403 -26.02 -2.80 -19.98
N ILE A 404 -26.51 -2.80 -21.22
CA ILE A 404 -26.89 -1.59 -21.95
C ILE A 404 -28.28 -1.10 -21.50
N ASP A 405 -29.23 -2.01 -21.22
CA ASP A 405 -30.63 -1.70 -20.92
C ASP A 405 -31.07 -2.16 -19.52
N LYS A 406 -32.21 -1.61 -19.04
CA LYS A 406 -32.88 -2.07 -17.81
C LYS A 406 -33.37 -3.52 -17.98
N LEU A 407 -33.07 -4.38 -17.02
CA LEU A 407 -33.47 -5.78 -16.99
C LEU A 407 -34.54 -6.04 -15.95
N THR A 408 -35.55 -6.81 -16.34
CA THR A 408 -36.57 -7.30 -15.41
C THR A 408 -36.26 -8.74 -15.02
N PHE A 409 -36.16 -9.00 -13.72
CA PHE A 409 -36.02 -10.36 -13.18
C PHE A 409 -37.38 -10.92 -12.78
N ASP A 410 -37.58 -12.19 -13.11
CA ASP A 410 -38.71 -12.98 -12.63
C ASP A 410 -38.58 -13.19 -11.11
N SER A 411 -39.73 -13.24 -10.42
CA SER A 411 -39.75 -13.35 -8.96
C SER A 411 -39.10 -14.62 -8.42
N ASP A 412 -38.97 -15.67 -9.24
CA ASP A 412 -38.48 -16.99 -8.88
C ASP A 412 -37.05 -17.29 -9.35
N ILE A 413 -36.30 -16.31 -9.88
CA ILE A 413 -34.97 -16.49 -10.51
C ILE A 413 -33.96 -17.29 -9.66
N PHE A 414 -34.00 -17.16 -8.33
CA PHE A 414 -33.11 -17.89 -7.40
C PHE A 414 -33.78 -19.06 -6.67
N SER A 415 -35.04 -19.39 -7.00
CA SER A 415 -35.82 -20.40 -6.27
C SER A 415 -35.27 -21.82 -6.44
N ASP A 416 -34.68 -22.13 -7.60
CA ASP A 416 -34.09 -23.44 -7.90
C ASP A 416 -32.58 -23.53 -7.52
N MET A 417 -32.04 -22.60 -6.73
CA MET A 417 -30.61 -22.55 -6.37
C MET A 417 -30.38 -22.80 -4.88
N CYS A 418 -30.75 -24.00 -4.41
CA CYS A 418 -30.83 -24.31 -2.98
C CYS A 418 -29.46 -24.29 -2.25
N ASN A 419 -28.34 -24.47 -2.98
CA ASN A 419 -26.98 -24.50 -2.42
C ASN A 419 -26.22 -23.16 -2.56
N LEU A 420 -26.88 -22.08 -2.95
CA LEU A 420 -26.25 -20.77 -3.14
C LEU A 420 -25.72 -20.21 -1.80
N ARG A 421 -24.41 -19.91 -1.78
CA ARG A 421 -23.69 -19.39 -0.60
C ARG A 421 -23.17 -17.96 -0.79
N TYR A 422 -22.85 -17.56 -2.01
CA TYR A 422 -22.29 -16.26 -2.32
C TYR A 422 -23.09 -15.57 -3.43
N LEU A 423 -23.65 -14.40 -3.16
CA LEU A 423 -24.30 -13.58 -4.19
C LEU A 423 -23.67 -12.19 -4.19
N LYS A 424 -23.17 -11.76 -5.36
CA LYS A 424 -22.61 -10.44 -5.61
C LYS A 424 -23.23 -9.84 -6.86
N VAL A 425 -24.06 -8.82 -6.69
CA VAL A 425 -24.61 -8.00 -7.78
C VAL A 425 -24.02 -6.61 -7.63
N TYR A 426 -23.18 -6.21 -8.57
CA TYR A 426 -22.44 -4.94 -8.52
C TYR A 426 -22.42 -4.25 -9.88
N ASN A 427 -21.92 -3.02 -9.93
CA ASN A 427 -21.73 -2.26 -11.17
C ASN A 427 -20.33 -1.65 -11.13
N SER A 428 -19.42 -2.09 -12.00
CA SER A 428 -18.03 -1.58 -12.03
C SER A 428 -17.88 -0.17 -12.58
N HIS A 429 -18.87 0.31 -13.33
CA HIS A 429 -18.91 1.68 -13.86
C HIS A 429 -19.59 2.67 -12.90
N CYS A 430 -20.08 2.21 -11.74
CA CYS A 430 -20.66 3.09 -10.73
C CYS A 430 -19.55 3.95 -10.11
N SER A 431 -19.49 5.22 -10.51
CA SER A 431 -18.80 6.23 -9.71
C SER A 431 -19.56 6.45 -8.40
N ARG A 432 -18.94 7.07 -7.39
CA ARG A 432 -19.58 7.32 -6.08
C ARG A 432 -20.89 8.13 -6.16
N ASP A 433 -21.12 8.81 -7.29
CA ASP A 433 -22.38 9.44 -7.69
C ASP A 433 -23.16 8.50 -8.62
N CYS A 434 -23.54 7.33 -8.13
CA CYS A 434 -24.35 6.38 -8.89
C CYS A 434 -25.72 7.01 -9.23
N ASP A 435 -26.07 7.04 -10.52
CA ASP A 435 -27.39 7.47 -11.01
C ASP A 435 -28.51 6.69 -10.28
N ASP A 436 -29.61 7.35 -9.91
CA ASP A 436 -30.71 6.79 -9.09
C ASP A 436 -31.44 5.61 -9.77
N ASP A 437 -31.18 5.42 -11.05
CA ASP A 437 -31.84 4.43 -11.89
C ASP A 437 -31.15 3.06 -11.79
N CYS A 438 -31.58 2.27 -10.79
CA CYS A 438 -31.27 0.84 -10.73
C CYS A 438 -31.64 0.19 -12.06
N LYS A 439 -30.64 -0.39 -12.74
CA LYS A 439 -30.83 -1.12 -14.00
C LYS A 439 -31.65 -2.41 -13.84
N LEU A 440 -31.95 -2.82 -12.60
CA LEU A 440 -32.70 -4.04 -12.30
C LEU A 440 -34.09 -3.72 -11.78
N ASN A 441 -35.10 -4.34 -12.39
CA ASN A 441 -36.48 -4.25 -11.96
C ASN A 441 -36.97 -5.61 -11.43
N LEU A 442 -37.63 -5.60 -10.28
CA LEU A 442 -38.25 -6.76 -9.62
C LEU A 442 -39.74 -6.46 -9.34
N PRO A 443 -40.59 -6.36 -10.37
CA PRO A 443 -41.98 -5.90 -10.22
C PRO A 443 -42.84 -6.82 -9.37
N GLU A 444 -42.58 -8.13 -9.41
CA GLU A 444 -43.30 -9.14 -8.63
C GLU A 444 -42.66 -9.44 -7.26
N GLY A 445 -41.61 -8.71 -6.89
CA GLY A 445 -40.79 -9.01 -5.71
C GLY A 445 -39.86 -10.21 -5.94
N LEU A 446 -39.38 -10.82 -4.85
CA LEU A 446 -38.42 -11.93 -4.89
C LEU A 446 -38.86 -13.08 -3.99
N LYS A 447 -39.06 -14.27 -4.56
CA LYS A 447 -39.33 -15.53 -3.87
C LYS A 447 -38.00 -16.26 -3.70
N TRP A 448 -37.42 -16.17 -2.51
CA TRP A 448 -36.09 -16.73 -2.26
C TRP A 448 -35.91 -17.15 -0.79
N SER A 449 -35.54 -18.42 -0.57
CA SER A 449 -35.21 -18.99 0.75
C SER A 449 -33.69 -19.11 0.92
N MET A 450 -33.04 -18.07 1.43
CA MET A 450 -31.57 -17.96 1.58
C MET A 450 -30.97 -18.85 2.71
N GLU A 451 -31.34 -20.12 2.86
CA GLU A 451 -30.93 -20.91 4.05
C GLU A 451 -29.42 -21.14 4.17
N ASN A 452 -28.71 -21.23 3.04
CA ASN A 452 -27.28 -21.50 2.98
C ASN A 452 -26.41 -20.27 2.72
N LEU A 453 -27.01 -19.08 2.54
CA LEU A 453 -26.29 -17.89 2.11
C LEU A 453 -25.32 -17.40 3.20
N ARG A 454 -24.05 -17.23 2.84
CA ARG A 454 -22.98 -16.69 3.70
C ARG A 454 -22.62 -15.25 3.38
N TYR A 455 -22.71 -14.87 2.11
CA TYR A 455 -22.34 -13.55 1.61
C TYR A 455 -23.41 -13.01 0.67
N LEU A 456 -23.93 -11.82 0.98
CA LEU A 456 -24.85 -11.08 0.13
C LEU A 456 -24.31 -9.67 -0.12
N TYR A 457 -23.94 -9.39 -1.37
CA TYR A 457 -23.65 -8.04 -1.84
C TYR A 457 -24.62 -7.71 -2.98
N TRP A 458 -25.38 -6.62 -2.83
CA TRP A 458 -26.29 -6.17 -3.85
C TRP A 458 -26.35 -4.64 -3.87
N LEU A 459 -25.62 -4.05 -4.82
CA LEU A 459 -25.62 -2.62 -5.06
C LEU A 459 -27.00 -2.17 -5.60
N GLN A 460 -27.54 -1.09 -5.04
CA GLN A 460 -28.85 -0.54 -5.42
C GLN A 460 -29.97 -1.58 -5.31
N PHE A 461 -30.07 -2.27 -4.17
CA PHE A 461 -31.10 -3.28 -3.96
C PHE A 461 -32.52 -2.65 -4.14
N PRO A 462 -33.34 -3.18 -5.07
CA PRO A 462 -34.52 -2.45 -5.56
C PRO A 462 -35.75 -2.57 -4.65
N LEU A 463 -35.79 -3.54 -3.73
CA LEU A 463 -36.94 -3.77 -2.87
C LEU A 463 -36.84 -2.97 -1.56
N LYS A 464 -37.98 -2.53 -1.05
CA LYS A 464 -38.04 -1.76 0.22
C LYS A 464 -37.70 -2.57 1.47
N LYS A 465 -37.74 -3.90 1.38
CA LYS A 465 -37.55 -4.87 2.47
C LYS A 465 -36.99 -6.17 1.89
N LEU A 466 -36.23 -6.91 2.68
CA LEU A 466 -35.82 -8.26 2.31
C LEU A 466 -37.04 -9.22 2.36
N PRO A 467 -37.16 -10.16 1.40
CA PRO A 467 -38.19 -11.20 1.41
C PRO A 467 -38.37 -11.93 2.76
N LYS A 468 -39.62 -12.15 3.16
CA LYS A 468 -39.96 -12.78 4.46
C LYS A 468 -39.34 -14.18 4.64
N ALA A 469 -39.20 -14.91 3.54
CA ALA A 469 -38.63 -16.26 3.48
C ALA A 469 -37.13 -16.32 3.80
N ILE A 470 -36.43 -15.18 3.88
CA ILE A 470 -35.00 -15.15 4.19
C ILE A 470 -34.74 -15.62 5.62
N ASN A 471 -33.76 -16.52 5.73
CA ASN A 471 -33.25 -17.06 6.98
C ASN A 471 -31.73 -16.78 7.07
N PRO A 472 -31.30 -15.67 7.70
CA PRO A 472 -29.90 -15.25 7.71
C PRO A 472 -29.02 -16.04 8.71
N LYS A 473 -29.44 -17.24 9.13
CA LYS A 473 -28.72 -18.07 10.10
C LYS A 473 -27.27 -18.35 9.71
N ASN A 474 -27.00 -18.53 8.42
CA ASN A 474 -25.67 -18.77 7.89
C ASN A 474 -24.98 -17.52 7.33
N LEU A 475 -25.66 -16.37 7.36
CA LEU A 475 -25.19 -15.14 6.76
C LEU A 475 -24.11 -14.50 7.65
N ILE A 476 -22.97 -14.21 7.03
CA ILE A 476 -21.78 -13.64 7.69
C ILE A 476 -21.62 -12.18 7.28
N GLU A 477 -21.94 -11.85 6.02
CA GLU A 477 -21.95 -10.49 5.52
C GLU A 477 -23.21 -10.14 4.73
N LEU A 478 -23.76 -8.96 5.06
CA LEU A 478 -24.88 -8.34 4.39
C LEU A 478 -24.48 -6.93 3.90
N ASN A 479 -24.38 -6.75 2.58
CA ASN A 479 -23.95 -5.50 1.97
C ASN A 479 -24.98 -5.06 0.91
N LEU A 480 -25.76 -4.04 1.25
CA LEU A 480 -26.85 -3.51 0.44
C LEU A 480 -26.71 -1.98 0.32
N PRO A 481 -25.66 -1.47 -0.33
CA PRO A 481 -25.40 -0.06 -0.41
C PRO A 481 -26.31 0.59 -1.48
N TYR A 482 -26.66 1.87 -1.29
CA TYR A 482 -27.56 2.65 -2.14
C TYR A 482 -28.96 2.01 -2.33
N SER A 483 -29.43 1.28 -1.32
CA SER A 483 -30.67 0.50 -1.41
C SER A 483 -31.91 1.32 -1.08
N LYS A 484 -33.07 0.91 -1.60
CA LYS A 484 -34.38 1.51 -1.25
C LYS A 484 -34.97 0.95 0.05
N ILE A 485 -34.13 0.36 0.90
CA ILE A 485 -34.57 -0.36 2.09
C ILE A 485 -35.04 0.62 3.16
N THR A 486 -36.26 0.40 3.63
CA THR A 486 -36.88 1.13 4.75
C THR A 486 -36.65 0.43 6.09
N ARG A 487 -36.62 -0.92 6.04
CA ARG A 487 -36.34 -1.84 7.15
C ARG A 487 -35.92 -3.20 6.58
N LEU A 488 -35.08 -3.96 7.29
CA LEU A 488 -34.59 -5.26 6.80
C LEU A 488 -35.67 -6.34 6.77
N TRP A 489 -36.27 -6.67 7.92
CA TRP A 489 -37.30 -7.71 8.09
C TRP A 489 -38.23 -7.42 9.28
N LYS A 490 -39.44 -7.98 9.32
CA LYS A 490 -40.39 -7.70 10.43
C LYS A 490 -40.27 -8.66 11.62
N ASP A 491 -39.87 -9.90 11.35
CA ASP A 491 -39.84 -10.96 12.36
C ASP A 491 -38.41 -11.11 12.92
N THR A 492 -38.27 -11.58 14.16
CA THR A 492 -36.95 -11.89 14.73
C THR A 492 -36.30 -13.02 13.94
N LYS A 493 -35.04 -12.80 13.53
CA LYS A 493 -34.25 -13.76 12.74
C LYS A 493 -32.99 -14.17 13.50
N ASP A 494 -32.56 -15.41 13.30
CA ASP A 494 -31.24 -15.87 13.77
C ASP A 494 -30.15 -15.20 12.93
N THR A 495 -29.39 -14.30 13.55
CA THR A 495 -28.28 -13.53 12.96
C THR A 495 -26.98 -13.79 13.71
N SER A 496 -26.88 -14.94 14.36
CA SER A 496 -25.74 -15.30 15.23
C SER A 496 -24.39 -15.33 14.52
N LYS A 497 -24.34 -15.61 13.21
CA LYS A 497 -23.10 -15.63 12.41
C LYS A 497 -22.75 -14.29 11.73
N LEU A 498 -23.63 -13.30 11.81
CA LEU A 498 -23.46 -12.04 11.09
C LEU A 498 -22.32 -11.20 11.71
N LYS A 499 -21.30 -10.89 10.93
CA LYS A 499 -20.09 -10.14 11.36
C LYS A 499 -19.96 -8.78 10.68
N TRP A 500 -20.44 -8.62 9.45
CA TRP A 500 -20.34 -7.37 8.70
C TRP A 500 -21.69 -6.97 8.09
N VAL A 501 -22.09 -5.72 8.31
CA VAL A 501 -23.30 -5.13 7.71
C VAL A 501 -22.95 -3.79 7.10
N ASP A 502 -23.33 -3.60 5.84
CA ASP A 502 -23.25 -2.33 5.14
C ASP A 502 -24.61 -2.01 4.50
N LEU A 503 -25.23 -0.93 4.96
CA LEU A 503 -26.48 -0.39 4.42
C LEU A 503 -26.28 1.05 3.95
N SER A 504 -25.04 1.44 3.67
CA SER A 504 -24.70 2.83 3.33
C SER A 504 -25.54 3.35 2.16
N TYR A 505 -25.86 4.64 2.20
CA TYR A 505 -26.68 5.36 1.25
C TYR A 505 -28.10 4.78 1.07
N SER A 506 -28.57 3.96 2.01
CA SER A 506 -29.98 3.58 2.10
C SER A 506 -30.77 4.74 2.72
N SER A 507 -31.11 5.73 1.90
CA SER A 507 -31.66 7.03 2.34
C SER A 507 -33.02 6.92 3.04
N GLU A 508 -33.84 5.94 2.66
CA GLU A 508 -35.16 5.66 3.27
C GLU A 508 -35.08 4.83 4.59
N LEU A 509 -33.89 4.40 5.02
CA LEU A 509 -33.70 3.57 6.21
C LEU A 509 -33.94 4.39 7.48
N CYS A 510 -34.98 4.05 8.24
CA CYS A 510 -35.40 4.81 9.43
C CYS A 510 -34.99 4.17 10.77
N GLU A 511 -34.83 2.84 10.82
CA GLU A 511 -34.52 2.06 12.03
C GLU A 511 -33.68 0.81 11.72
N ILE A 512 -33.02 0.26 12.75
CA ILE A 512 -32.15 -0.93 12.63
C ILE A 512 -32.41 -1.97 13.75
N SER A 513 -33.57 -1.92 14.40
CA SER A 513 -33.95 -2.80 15.52
C SER A 513 -33.86 -4.29 15.17
N GLU A 514 -33.99 -4.60 13.88
CA GLU A 514 -33.84 -5.93 13.28
C GLU A 514 -32.46 -6.57 13.48
N LEU A 515 -31.41 -5.75 13.66
CA LEU A 515 -30.03 -6.21 13.83
C LEU A 515 -29.67 -6.50 15.29
N LEU A 516 -30.55 -6.27 16.25
CA LEU A 516 -30.27 -6.48 17.68
C LEU A 516 -29.91 -7.95 18.02
N GLY A 517 -30.31 -8.91 17.18
CA GLY A 517 -29.91 -10.32 17.30
C GLY A 517 -28.46 -10.61 16.91
N ALA A 518 -27.80 -9.71 16.17
CA ALA A 518 -26.46 -9.90 15.61
C ALA A 518 -25.36 -9.59 16.64
N ARG A 519 -25.29 -10.39 17.72
CA ARG A 519 -24.37 -10.15 18.85
C ARG A 519 -22.88 -10.25 18.47
N ASN A 520 -22.57 -10.96 17.39
CA ASN A 520 -21.21 -11.15 16.87
C ASN A 520 -20.82 -10.12 15.80
N LEU A 521 -21.65 -9.10 15.57
CA LEU A 521 -21.39 -8.05 14.58
C LEU A 521 -20.12 -7.28 14.95
N LYS A 522 -19.18 -7.18 13.98
CA LYS A 522 -17.88 -6.49 14.12
C LYS A 522 -17.87 -5.13 13.42
N ARG A 523 -18.61 -4.98 12.33
CA ARG A 523 -18.70 -3.74 11.55
C ARG A 523 -20.14 -3.44 11.16
N LEU A 524 -20.56 -2.20 11.39
CA LEU A 524 -21.83 -1.65 10.93
C LEU A 524 -21.58 -0.33 10.18
N ASN A 525 -21.91 -0.30 8.89
CA ASN A 525 -21.83 0.88 8.05
C ASN A 525 -23.23 1.37 7.66
N LEU A 526 -23.58 2.57 8.10
CA LEU A 526 -24.85 3.27 7.90
C LEU A 526 -24.62 4.69 7.32
N GLU A 527 -23.47 4.91 6.71
CA GLU A 527 -23.15 6.18 6.06
C GLU A 527 -24.23 6.59 5.08
N GLY A 528 -24.65 7.85 5.04
CA GLY A 528 -25.65 8.34 4.09
C GLY A 528 -27.08 7.84 4.33
N CYS A 529 -27.37 7.13 5.44
CA CYS A 529 -28.73 6.81 5.85
C CYS A 529 -29.41 8.07 6.44
N THR A 530 -29.92 8.93 5.56
CA THR A 530 -30.40 10.27 5.90
C THR A 530 -31.68 10.29 6.73
N ASP A 531 -32.56 9.28 6.60
CA ASP A 531 -33.79 9.15 7.42
C ASP A 531 -33.59 8.50 8.80
N LEU A 532 -32.38 8.04 9.11
CA LEU A 532 -32.08 7.44 10.42
C LEU A 532 -32.11 8.53 11.50
N THR A 533 -33.02 8.39 12.46
CA THR A 533 -33.25 9.40 13.51
C THR A 533 -32.55 9.10 14.84
N THR A 534 -32.35 7.82 15.16
CA THR A 534 -31.68 7.36 16.39
C THR A 534 -31.18 5.92 16.24
N LEU A 535 -30.38 5.46 17.22
CA LEU A 535 -29.95 4.07 17.35
C LEU A 535 -30.72 3.37 18.47
N PRO A 536 -30.98 2.05 18.39
CA PRO A 536 -31.64 1.32 19.46
C PRO A 536 -30.68 1.02 20.63
N GLN A 537 -31.09 1.29 21.87
CA GLN A 537 -30.29 1.06 23.08
C GLN A 537 -29.83 -0.41 23.24
N GLY A 538 -30.59 -1.37 22.70
CA GLY A 538 -30.23 -2.79 22.70
C GLY A 538 -28.90 -3.12 22.01
N MET A 539 -28.32 -2.19 21.23
CA MET A 539 -26.98 -2.35 20.64
C MET A 539 -25.89 -2.60 21.68
N GLN A 540 -26.10 -2.27 22.97
CA GLN A 540 -25.16 -2.61 24.05
C GLN A 540 -24.81 -4.10 24.14
N GLU A 541 -25.67 -4.99 23.61
CA GLU A 541 -25.42 -6.44 23.55
C GLU A 541 -24.44 -6.84 22.43
N MET A 542 -24.10 -5.94 21.50
CA MET A 542 -23.15 -6.15 20.40
C MET A 542 -21.71 -6.03 20.90
N LYS A 543 -21.31 -6.96 21.77
CA LYS A 543 -20.00 -6.97 22.46
C LYS A 543 -18.81 -7.04 21.51
N SER A 544 -18.99 -7.49 20.28
CA SER A 544 -17.94 -7.65 19.26
C SER A 544 -17.82 -6.47 18.28
N LEU A 545 -18.65 -5.43 18.40
CA LEU A 545 -18.69 -4.32 17.45
C LEU A 545 -17.44 -3.44 17.59
N VAL A 546 -16.61 -3.40 16.54
CA VAL A 546 -15.33 -2.67 16.50
C VAL A 546 -15.44 -1.36 15.69
N TYR A 547 -16.28 -1.34 14.66
CA TYR A 547 -16.43 -0.22 13.74
C TYR A 547 -17.90 0.15 13.54
N LEU A 548 -18.23 1.44 13.74
CA LEU A 548 -19.55 2.01 13.49
C LEU A 548 -19.42 3.30 12.66
N ASN A 549 -20.04 3.33 11.49
CA ASN A 549 -20.07 4.51 10.62
C ASN A 549 -21.50 5.00 10.39
N LEU A 550 -21.74 6.27 10.73
CA LEU A 550 -22.99 7.00 10.63
C LEU A 550 -22.78 8.32 9.88
N ARG A 551 -21.70 8.42 9.11
CA ARG A 551 -21.35 9.63 8.36
C ARG A 551 -22.55 10.08 7.51
N GLY A 552 -22.94 11.35 7.57
CA GLY A 552 -24.02 11.88 6.74
C GLY A 552 -25.43 11.41 7.12
N CYS A 553 -25.64 10.81 8.31
CA CYS A 553 -26.98 10.60 8.87
C CYS A 553 -27.57 11.94 9.32
N THR A 554 -28.09 12.72 8.38
CA THR A 554 -28.46 14.14 8.60
C THR A 554 -29.64 14.33 9.56
N ARG A 555 -30.56 13.36 9.70
CA ARG A 555 -31.67 13.42 10.68
C ARG A 555 -31.35 12.80 12.04
N LEU A 556 -30.13 12.32 12.26
CA LEU A 556 -29.69 11.81 13.57
C LEU A 556 -29.58 12.97 14.56
N VAL A 557 -30.45 12.98 15.58
CA VAL A 557 -30.53 14.08 16.57
C VAL A 557 -29.73 13.77 17.83
N TYR A 558 -29.78 12.53 18.29
CA TYR A 558 -29.04 12.06 19.46
C TYR A 558 -28.70 10.58 19.33
N ILE A 559 -27.68 10.17 20.08
CA ILE A 559 -27.30 8.77 20.27
C ILE A 559 -27.71 8.39 21.69
N PRO A 560 -28.33 7.22 21.94
CA PRO A 560 -28.64 6.79 23.30
C PRO A 560 -27.36 6.51 24.10
N GLU A 561 -27.42 6.66 25.42
CA GLU A 561 -26.37 6.15 26.30
C GLU A 561 -26.35 4.62 26.26
N MET A 562 -25.22 4.05 25.85
CA MET A 562 -24.99 2.61 25.73
C MET A 562 -23.49 2.30 25.85
N LYS A 563 -23.12 1.07 26.23
CA LYS A 563 -21.71 0.69 26.42
C LYS A 563 -21.26 -0.36 25.41
N LEU A 564 -20.62 0.08 24.32
CA LEU A 564 -20.05 -0.77 23.28
C LEU A 564 -18.57 -1.09 23.60
N ILE A 565 -18.35 -2.16 24.36
CA ILE A 565 -17.05 -2.46 25.00
C ILE A 565 -15.86 -2.73 24.06
N SER A 566 -16.11 -3.03 22.78
CA SER A 566 -15.07 -3.33 21.79
C SER A 566 -14.94 -2.27 20.69
N LEU A 567 -15.75 -1.21 20.75
CA LEU A 567 -15.81 -0.20 19.70
C LEU A 567 -14.51 0.62 19.67
N LYS A 568 -13.80 0.57 18.55
CA LYS A 568 -12.53 1.28 18.33
C LYS A 568 -12.69 2.49 17.42
N THR A 569 -13.60 2.43 16.45
CA THR A 569 -13.80 3.51 15.47
C THR A 569 -15.27 3.90 15.41
N LEU A 570 -15.54 5.19 15.63
CA LEU A 570 -16.84 5.79 15.48
C LEU A 570 -16.78 6.98 14.51
N ILE A 571 -17.64 6.95 13.49
CA ILE A 571 -17.76 8.03 12.51
C ILE A 571 -19.16 8.63 12.57
N LEU A 572 -19.26 9.90 12.93
CA LEU A 572 -20.47 10.72 13.01
C LEU A 572 -20.36 11.99 12.16
N SER A 573 -19.35 12.08 11.30
CA SER A 573 -19.12 13.25 10.45
C SER A 573 -20.37 13.59 9.63
N TYR A 574 -20.65 14.88 9.41
CA TYR A 574 -21.80 15.38 8.63
C TYR A 574 -23.19 14.99 9.21
N CYS A 575 -23.27 14.56 10.48
CA CYS A 575 -24.54 14.47 11.22
C CYS A 575 -24.98 15.86 11.69
N LYS A 576 -25.51 16.67 10.77
CA LYS A 576 -25.76 18.11 10.97
C LYS A 576 -26.72 18.46 12.13
N ASN A 577 -27.60 17.54 12.53
CA ASN A 577 -28.56 17.74 13.63
C ASN A 577 -28.09 17.15 14.98
N LEU A 578 -26.90 16.54 15.02
CA LEU A 578 -26.37 15.94 16.24
C LEU A 578 -25.78 17.05 17.14
N GLU A 579 -26.49 17.38 18.22
CA GLU A 579 -26.08 18.47 19.13
C GLU A 579 -25.19 18.02 20.30
N GLN A 580 -25.22 16.75 20.64
CA GLN A 580 -24.52 16.18 21.80
C GLN A 580 -23.93 14.81 21.47
N PHE A 581 -22.74 14.54 22.00
CA PHE A 581 -22.10 13.23 21.94
C PHE A 581 -22.16 12.55 23.32
N PRO A 582 -22.86 11.41 23.48
CA PRO A 582 -22.80 10.62 24.70
C PRO A 582 -21.54 9.76 24.74
N MET A 583 -21.10 9.37 25.93
CA MET A 583 -20.04 8.37 26.08
C MET A 583 -20.57 6.98 25.69
N ILE A 584 -20.14 6.45 24.54
CA ILE A 584 -20.61 5.15 24.05
C ILE A 584 -19.63 3.99 24.23
N SER A 585 -18.34 4.28 24.44
CA SER A 585 -17.29 3.27 24.55
C SER A 585 -15.98 3.84 25.10
N GLU A 586 -15.37 3.13 26.03
CA GLU A 586 -14.05 3.45 26.62
C GLU A 586 -12.88 2.93 25.75
N SER A 587 -13.14 2.05 24.78
CA SER A 587 -12.13 1.43 23.91
C SER A 587 -11.87 2.20 22.61
N LEU A 588 -12.44 3.40 22.44
CA LEU A 588 -12.31 4.18 21.22
C LEU A 588 -10.86 4.58 20.97
N GLU A 589 -10.38 4.29 19.76
CA GLU A 589 -9.08 4.69 19.23
C GLU A 589 -9.22 5.87 18.24
N ALA A 590 -10.34 5.96 17.51
CA ALA A 590 -10.62 7.04 16.56
C ALA A 590 -12.09 7.51 16.62
N LEU A 591 -12.28 8.83 16.77
CA LEU A 591 -13.58 9.49 16.84
C LEU A 591 -13.65 10.64 15.82
N TYR A 592 -14.62 10.55 14.92
CA TYR A 592 -14.86 11.52 13.85
C TYR A 592 -16.22 12.20 14.02
N LEU A 593 -16.21 13.52 14.21
CA LEU A 593 -17.35 14.38 14.53
C LEU A 593 -17.46 15.57 13.58
N GLN A 594 -16.75 15.58 12.43
CA GLN A 594 -16.69 16.75 11.55
C GLN A 594 -18.07 17.24 11.12
N CYS A 595 -18.25 18.54 10.92
CA CYS A 595 -19.50 19.12 10.38
C CYS A 595 -20.76 18.70 11.17
N THR A 596 -20.67 18.56 12.50
CA THR A 596 -21.80 18.30 13.40
C THR A 596 -22.24 19.58 14.12
N ALA A 597 -23.45 19.58 14.69
CA ALA A 597 -23.96 20.68 15.52
C ALA A 597 -23.53 20.55 17.00
N ILE A 598 -22.48 19.79 17.29
CA ILE A 598 -22.02 19.52 18.65
C ILE A 598 -21.54 20.81 19.31
N LYS A 599 -22.16 21.16 20.43
CA LYS A 599 -21.84 22.38 21.20
C LYS A 599 -20.66 22.19 22.17
N GLY A 600 -20.38 20.94 22.56
CA GLY A 600 -19.30 20.56 23.48
C GLY A 600 -19.17 19.05 23.63
N ILE A 601 -18.03 18.60 24.17
CA ILE A 601 -17.78 17.21 24.52
C ILE A 601 -18.02 17.00 26.04
N PRO A 602 -18.63 15.90 26.48
CA PRO A 602 -18.86 15.61 27.90
C PRO A 602 -17.56 15.42 28.70
N THR A 603 -17.60 15.64 30.01
CA THR A 603 -16.43 15.46 30.91
C THR A 603 -15.96 14.01 31.01
N SER A 604 -16.84 13.04 30.72
CA SER A 604 -16.48 11.62 30.64
C SER A 604 -15.46 11.33 29.55
N VAL A 605 -15.15 12.24 28.62
CA VAL A 605 -14.07 12.08 27.63
C VAL A 605 -12.74 11.66 28.27
N GLU A 606 -12.53 11.98 29.55
CA GLU A 606 -11.36 11.50 30.30
C GLU A 606 -11.22 9.98 30.36
N ASP A 607 -12.29 9.21 30.15
CA ASP A 607 -12.26 7.75 30.14
C ASP A 607 -11.71 7.17 28.82
N LEU A 608 -11.58 7.98 27.76
CA LEU A 608 -11.10 7.54 26.43
C LEU A 608 -9.57 7.39 26.38
N GLN A 609 -9.00 6.60 27.29
CA GLN A 609 -7.55 6.48 27.47
C GLN A 609 -6.81 5.87 26.27
N GLN A 610 -7.53 5.21 25.34
CA GLN A 610 -7.00 4.63 24.11
C GLN A 610 -7.17 5.53 22.88
N LEU A 611 -7.82 6.70 23.02
CA LEU A 611 -8.12 7.58 21.88
C LEU A 611 -6.84 8.16 21.29
N VAL A 612 -6.59 7.84 20.02
CA VAL A 612 -5.43 8.29 19.24
C VAL A 612 -5.80 9.50 18.38
N LEU A 613 -7.02 9.52 17.82
CA LEU A 613 -7.51 10.55 16.91
C LEU A 613 -8.87 11.09 17.36
N LEU A 614 -8.96 12.41 17.51
CA LEU A 614 -10.21 13.15 17.67
C LEU A 614 -10.33 14.20 16.56
N ASN A 615 -11.30 14.03 15.66
CA ASN A 615 -11.55 14.96 14.57
C ASN A 615 -12.91 15.64 14.71
N MET A 616 -12.89 16.95 14.94
CA MET A 616 -14.05 17.83 15.07
C MET A 616 -13.99 18.98 14.05
N LYS A 617 -13.33 18.79 12.90
CA LYS A 617 -13.24 19.82 11.86
C LYS A 617 -14.62 20.36 11.48
N ASP A 618 -14.75 21.66 11.30
CA ASP A 618 -15.95 22.39 10.90
C ASP A 618 -17.16 22.16 11.85
N CYS A 619 -16.91 21.91 13.15
CA CYS A 619 -17.94 21.94 14.18
C CYS A 619 -18.23 23.40 14.59
N GLU A 620 -18.93 24.14 13.73
CA GLU A 620 -19.17 25.59 13.90
C GLU A 620 -19.96 25.94 15.18
N ALA A 621 -20.69 24.99 15.75
CA ALA A 621 -21.44 25.16 17.00
C ALA A 621 -20.59 24.94 18.26
N LEU A 622 -19.36 24.43 18.14
CA LEU A 622 -18.49 24.10 19.28
C LEU A 622 -18.05 25.36 20.02
N VAL A 623 -18.46 25.50 21.28
CA VAL A 623 -18.14 26.69 22.09
C VAL A 623 -16.97 26.42 23.04
N ASN A 624 -16.97 25.27 23.72
CA ASN A 624 -15.98 24.94 24.74
C ASN A 624 -15.54 23.47 24.66
N LEU A 625 -14.29 23.23 25.04
CA LEU A 625 -13.74 21.90 25.28
C LEU A 625 -13.68 21.65 26.80
N PRO A 626 -13.90 20.40 27.27
CA PRO A 626 -13.84 20.10 28.70
C PRO A 626 -12.40 20.21 29.23
N HIS A 627 -12.25 20.71 30.45
CA HIS A 627 -10.94 20.88 31.11
C HIS A 627 -10.16 19.55 31.27
N CYS A 628 -10.86 18.41 31.31
CA CYS A 628 -10.29 17.08 31.42
C CYS A 628 -9.77 16.50 30.09
N LEU A 629 -9.93 17.20 28.94
CA LEU A 629 -9.39 16.74 27.64
C LEU A 629 -7.87 16.51 27.70
N GLY A 630 -7.16 17.33 28.49
CA GLY A 630 -5.73 17.18 28.76
C GLY A 630 -5.31 15.89 29.47
N LYS A 631 -6.26 15.08 29.95
CA LYS A 631 -6.02 13.79 30.63
C LYS A 631 -5.89 12.60 29.66
N LEU A 632 -6.12 12.80 28.36
CA LEU A 632 -5.99 11.76 27.34
C LEU A 632 -4.52 11.38 27.11
N ARG A 633 -4.15 10.14 27.44
CA ARG A 633 -2.75 9.67 27.42
C ARG A 633 -2.26 9.16 26.07
N ALA A 634 -3.18 8.73 25.19
CA ALA A 634 -2.85 8.14 23.90
C ALA A 634 -3.05 9.10 22.71
N LEU A 635 -3.62 10.29 22.94
CA LEU A 635 -4.03 11.19 21.86
C LEU A 635 -2.81 11.68 21.08
N GLN A 636 -2.81 11.44 19.78
CA GLN A 636 -1.76 11.85 18.85
C GLN A 636 -2.24 12.94 17.89
N GLU A 637 -3.53 12.94 17.55
CA GLU A 637 -4.10 13.85 16.55
C GLU A 637 -5.38 14.50 17.08
N LEU A 638 -5.37 15.83 17.18
CA LEU A 638 -6.53 16.64 17.54
C LEU A 638 -6.79 17.67 16.45
N ILE A 639 -7.94 17.55 15.79
CA ILE A 639 -8.34 18.40 14.66
C ILE A 639 -9.59 19.17 15.06
N LEU A 640 -9.47 20.49 15.19
CA LEU A 640 -10.55 21.43 15.53
C LEU A 640 -10.64 22.56 14.50
N SER A 641 -10.03 22.37 13.32
CA SER A 641 -10.06 23.35 12.23
C SER A 641 -11.50 23.78 11.91
N GLY A 642 -11.76 25.06 11.67
CA GLY A 642 -13.10 25.57 11.34
C GLY A 642 -14.09 25.62 12.51
N CYS A 643 -13.67 25.39 13.76
CA CYS A 643 -14.51 25.58 14.94
C CYS A 643 -14.65 27.07 15.30
N LEU A 644 -15.46 27.81 14.53
CA LEU A 644 -15.54 29.27 14.55
C LEU A 644 -15.92 29.88 15.92
N LYS A 645 -16.64 29.17 16.79
CA LYS A 645 -17.07 29.65 18.12
C LYS A 645 -16.12 29.26 19.25
N LEU A 646 -15.05 28.51 18.97
CA LEU A 646 -14.09 28.10 19.97
C LEU A 646 -13.13 29.27 20.28
N GLU A 647 -13.35 29.95 21.40
CA GLU A 647 -12.51 31.08 21.84
C GLU A 647 -11.38 30.67 22.79
N ILE A 648 -11.62 29.65 23.62
CA ILE A 648 -10.71 29.23 24.69
C ILE A 648 -10.33 27.78 24.49
N PHE A 649 -9.02 27.52 24.48
CA PHE A 649 -8.47 26.18 24.53
C PHE A 649 -8.13 25.82 25.98
N PRO A 650 -8.39 24.58 26.46
CA PRO A 650 -8.19 24.21 27.86
C PRO A 650 -6.74 24.41 28.32
N GLU A 651 -6.56 24.98 29.52
CA GLU A 651 -5.24 25.36 30.05
C GLU A 651 -4.40 24.19 30.58
N SER A 652 -5.04 23.12 31.07
CA SER A 652 -4.35 21.93 31.61
C SER A 652 -4.18 20.87 30.53
N MET A 653 -2.94 20.72 30.04
CA MET A 653 -2.51 19.66 29.11
C MET A 653 -1.57 18.67 29.79
N GLU A 654 -1.78 18.42 31.08
CA GLU A 654 -0.84 17.71 31.98
C GLU A 654 -0.41 16.32 31.47
N ASN A 655 -1.25 15.62 30.71
CA ASN A 655 -1.01 14.24 30.25
C ASN A 655 -0.94 14.05 28.73
N MET A 656 -1.16 15.09 27.90
CA MET A 656 -1.13 14.98 26.43
C MET A 656 0.29 15.01 25.85
N LYS A 657 1.20 14.21 26.41
CA LYS A 657 2.61 14.14 25.99
C LYS A 657 2.82 13.48 24.63
N THR A 658 1.81 12.79 24.11
CA THR A 658 1.85 12.01 22.86
C THR A 658 1.35 12.77 21.64
N ILE A 659 0.84 14.01 21.81
CA ILE A 659 0.27 14.75 20.70
C ILE A 659 1.34 15.04 19.64
N LYS A 660 1.02 14.73 18.38
CA LYS A 660 1.86 14.90 17.20
C LYS A 660 1.29 15.94 16.25
N ILE A 661 -0.03 16.00 16.13
CA ILE A 661 -0.74 16.91 15.22
C ILE A 661 -1.81 17.65 16.01
N LEU A 662 -1.74 18.98 15.97
CA LEU A 662 -2.75 19.87 16.54
C LEU A 662 -3.16 20.90 15.49
N LEU A 663 -4.39 20.77 14.98
CA LEU A 663 -4.94 21.69 13.98
C LEU A 663 -6.06 22.52 14.60
N LEU A 664 -5.84 23.84 14.67
CA LEU A 664 -6.72 24.84 15.27
C LEU A 664 -6.98 25.99 14.29
N ASP A 665 -6.79 25.78 12.99
CA ASP A 665 -7.00 26.82 11.99
C ASP A 665 -8.46 27.20 11.83
N GLY A 666 -8.75 28.47 11.54
CA GLY A 666 -10.12 28.95 11.40
C GLY A 666 -10.95 28.81 12.68
N THR A 667 -10.34 28.96 13.86
CA THR A 667 -11.05 29.09 15.14
C THR A 667 -11.06 30.55 15.61
N SER A 668 -11.67 30.83 16.76
CA SER A 668 -11.67 32.17 17.38
C SER A 668 -10.67 32.26 18.55
N ILE A 669 -9.66 31.38 18.58
CA ILE A 669 -8.70 31.32 19.67
C ILE A 669 -7.81 32.57 19.68
N LYS A 670 -7.75 33.25 20.83
CA LYS A 670 -6.96 34.49 21.02
C LYS A 670 -5.57 34.24 21.60
N HIS A 671 -5.37 33.09 22.24
CA HIS A 671 -4.11 32.72 22.89
C HIS A 671 -3.66 31.33 22.47
N MET A 672 -2.38 31.18 22.13
CA MET A 672 -1.80 29.87 21.82
C MET A 672 -1.92 28.91 23.03
N PRO A 673 -2.34 27.64 22.84
CA PRO A 673 -2.43 26.65 23.91
C PRO A 673 -1.12 26.47 24.69
N MET A 674 -1.19 26.26 26.00
CA MET A 674 -0.03 25.96 26.85
C MET A 674 0.48 24.53 26.59
N LEU A 675 1.38 24.38 25.62
CA LEU A 675 1.91 23.09 25.18
C LEU A 675 3.09 22.59 26.03
N MET A 676 3.63 23.43 26.92
CA MET A 676 4.85 23.18 27.70
C MET A 676 4.70 23.69 29.15
N ARG A 677 5.19 22.93 30.13
CA ARG A 677 5.11 23.31 31.55
C ARG A 677 6.16 24.36 31.91
N ARG A 678 5.78 25.38 32.69
CA ARG A 678 6.73 26.21 33.46
C ARG A 678 7.19 25.41 34.68
N GLY A 679 8.32 24.70 34.57
CA GLY A 679 8.89 24.01 35.73
C GLY A 679 9.30 25.01 36.81
N LEU A 680 8.79 24.86 38.04
CA LEU A 680 9.14 25.68 39.21
C LEU A 680 10.56 25.37 39.79
N SER A 681 11.41 24.71 39.01
CA SER A 681 12.78 24.39 39.34
C SER A 681 13.52 24.28 38.01
N GLY A 682 14.66 24.94 37.86
CA GLY A 682 15.44 25.12 36.63
C GLY A 682 16.01 23.83 35.99
N GLY A 683 15.21 22.77 35.89
CA GLY A 683 15.52 21.54 35.18
C GLY A 683 14.87 21.54 33.80
N TYR A 684 15.68 21.44 32.76
CA TYR A 684 15.29 21.13 31.39
C TYR A 684 14.49 19.82 31.39
N GLY A 685 13.17 19.90 31.22
CA GLY A 685 12.33 18.71 31.23
C GLY A 685 10.93 19.00 30.72
N LEU A 686 10.70 18.65 29.45
CA LEU A 686 9.58 17.85 28.93
C LEU A 686 9.51 18.09 27.40
N SER A 687 10.03 17.13 26.62
CA SER A 687 9.99 17.19 25.16
C SER A 687 8.55 16.93 24.68
N SER A 688 7.90 17.95 24.12
CA SER A 688 6.65 17.75 23.38
C SER A 688 6.91 16.92 22.12
N SER A 689 6.12 15.87 21.87
CA SER A 689 6.21 15.08 20.63
C SER A 689 5.59 15.76 19.40
N LEU A 690 5.15 17.01 19.54
CA LEU A 690 4.41 17.74 18.51
C LEU A 690 5.25 17.90 17.24
N LEU A 691 4.69 17.47 16.12
CA LEU A 691 5.30 17.52 14.79
C LEU A 691 4.67 18.62 13.93
N SER A 692 3.37 18.83 14.06
CA SER A 692 2.61 19.81 13.27
C SER A 692 1.67 20.64 14.15
N LEU A 693 1.72 21.95 13.98
CA LEU A 693 0.84 22.91 14.63
C LEU A 693 0.27 23.87 13.60
N CYS A 694 -1.06 23.91 13.49
CA CYS A 694 -1.77 24.85 12.61
C CYS A 694 -2.61 25.81 13.45
N LEU A 695 -2.32 27.10 13.34
CA LEU A 695 -3.02 28.20 14.01
C LEU A 695 -3.52 29.23 12.99
N SER A 696 -3.55 28.90 11.70
CA SER A 696 -3.98 29.78 10.61
C SER A 696 -5.36 30.42 10.87
N GLY A 697 -5.54 31.67 10.48
CA GLY A 697 -6.82 32.39 10.54
C GLY A 697 -7.27 32.81 11.93
N ASN A 698 -6.47 32.57 12.98
CA ASN A 698 -6.79 32.98 14.34
C ASN A 698 -6.39 34.43 14.66
N ASP A 699 -7.04 34.99 15.67
CA ASP A 699 -6.84 36.36 16.15
C ASP A 699 -5.72 36.50 17.20
N LEU A 700 -4.64 35.73 17.04
CA LEU A 700 -3.49 35.68 17.96
C LEU A 700 -2.69 36.99 17.93
N GLU A 701 -2.41 37.60 19.08
CA GLU A 701 -1.50 38.77 19.16
C GLU A 701 -0.02 38.38 19.23
N SER A 702 0.29 37.28 19.91
CA SER A 702 1.65 36.77 20.10
C SER A 702 1.66 35.25 20.27
N LEU A 703 2.76 34.61 19.88
CA LEU A 703 3.05 33.22 20.24
C LEU A 703 3.72 33.15 21.62
N GLN A 704 3.82 31.95 22.19
CA GLN A 704 4.52 31.74 23.46
C GLN A 704 6.05 31.83 23.29
N ASP A 705 6.73 32.50 24.23
CA ASP A 705 8.19 32.71 24.19
C ASP A 705 9.02 31.42 24.21
N ASN A 706 8.46 30.34 24.76
CA ASN A 706 9.10 29.03 24.86
C ASN A 706 8.84 28.11 23.65
N ILE A 707 8.24 28.59 22.55
CA ILE A 707 8.03 27.78 21.33
C ILE A 707 9.35 27.21 20.77
N SER A 708 10.48 27.89 21.01
CA SER A 708 11.83 27.42 20.70
C SER A 708 12.19 26.06 21.32
N GLN A 709 11.48 25.64 22.37
CA GLN A 709 11.69 24.36 23.07
C GLN A 709 10.93 23.19 22.42
N LEU A 710 10.09 23.42 21.40
CA LEU A 710 9.40 22.37 20.65
C LEU A 710 10.34 21.71 19.62
N TYR A 711 11.36 21.00 20.11
CA TYR A 711 12.44 20.43 19.27
C TYR A 711 11.99 19.45 18.18
N HIS A 712 10.80 18.85 18.32
CA HIS A 712 10.25 17.92 17.34
C HIS A 712 9.34 18.59 16.30
N LEU A 713 8.99 19.88 16.48
CA LEU A 713 8.08 20.59 15.59
C LEU A 713 8.72 20.77 14.21
N LYS A 714 8.04 20.29 13.18
CA LYS A 714 8.46 20.34 11.78
C LYS A 714 7.61 21.33 10.98
N TRP A 715 6.33 21.48 11.30
CA TRP A 715 5.41 22.36 10.58
C TRP A 715 4.71 23.32 11.53
N LEU A 716 4.78 24.61 11.23
CA LEU A 716 4.07 25.67 11.92
C LEU A 716 3.34 26.54 10.90
N ASP A 717 2.02 26.50 10.92
CA ASP A 717 1.16 27.29 10.03
C ASP A 717 0.47 28.40 10.84
N LEU A 718 0.71 29.64 10.44
CA LEU A 718 0.22 30.89 11.02
C LEU A 718 -0.47 31.77 9.96
N LYS A 719 -0.83 31.23 8.80
CA LYS A 719 -1.43 32.01 7.70
C LYS A 719 -2.57 32.89 8.22
N ASN A 720 -2.68 34.11 7.71
CA ASN A 720 -3.77 35.03 8.01
C ASN A 720 -4.00 35.31 9.51
N CYS A 721 -3.00 35.15 10.37
CA CYS A 721 -3.06 35.62 11.76
C CYS A 721 -2.93 37.15 11.80
N LYS A 722 -4.00 37.88 11.44
CA LYS A 722 -3.96 39.32 11.15
C LYS A 722 -3.56 40.19 12.33
N LYS A 723 -3.73 39.72 13.57
CA LYS A 723 -3.37 40.43 14.81
C LYS A 723 -1.96 40.10 15.33
N LEU A 724 -1.26 39.15 14.72
CA LEU A 724 0.05 38.68 15.19
C LEU A 724 1.09 39.80 15.00
N LYS A 725 1.67 40.30 16.10
CA LYS A 725 2.64 41.42 16.08
C LYS A 725 4.09 40.95 16.03
N SER A 726 4.38 39.80 16.63
CA SER A 726 5.74 39.27 16.71
C SER A 726 5.80 37.75 16.73
N ILE A 727 6.84 37.20 16.12
CA ILE A 727 7.21 35.78 16.22
C ILE A 727 8.44 35.66 17.13
N PRO A 728 8.41 34.89 18.24
CA PRO A 728 9.56 34.67 19.11
C PRO A 728 10.60 33.75 18.44
N VAL A 729 11.67 33.39 19.15
CA VAL A 729 12.67 32.45 18.65
C VAL A 729 12.00 31.11 18.31
N LEU A 730 12.15 30.66 17.07
CA LEU A 730 11.51 29.45 16.55
C LEU A 730 12.27 28.17 16.97
N PRO A 731 11.59 27.00 16.94
CA PRO A 731 12.25 25.72 17.18
C PRO A 731 13.34 25.40 16.14
N PRO A 732 14.44 24.75 16.54
CA PRO A 732 15.63 24.58 15.69
C PRO A 732 15.47 23.60 14.51
N ASN A 733 14.48 22.70 14.58
CA ASN A 733 14.22 21.65 13.58
C ASN A 733 12.97 21.93 12.72
N LEU A 734 12.48 23.16 12.74
CA LEU A 734 11.31 23.55 11.96
C LEU A 734 11.63 23.45 10.46
N LYS A 735 10.83 22.68 9.73
CA LYS A 735 10.95 22.51 8.27
C LYS A 735 10.13 23.54 7.52
N CYS A 736 8.93 23.86 8.01
CA CYS A 736 8.03 24.80 7.37
C CYS A 736 7.47 25.80 8.39
N LEU A 737 7.58 27.07 8.06
CA LEU A 737 6.82 28.16 8.68
C LEU A 737 6.01 28.84 7.57
N ASP A 738 4.70 28.92 7.72
CA ASP A 738 3.86 29.72 6.83
C ASP A 738 3.17 30.83 7.62
N ALA A 739 3.63 32.06 7.46
CA ALA A 739 3.05 33.26 8.06
C ALA A 739 2.41 34.18 7.00
N HIS A 740 2.03 33.65 5.83
CA HIS A 740 1.39 34.44 4.78
C HIS A 740 0.21 35.26 5.32
N GLY A 741 0.09 36.53 4.92
CA GLY A 741 -1.07 37.36 5.30
C GLY A 741 -1.11 37.81 6.76
N CYS A 742 -0.03 37.63 7.54
CA CYS A 742 0.10 38.22 8.89
C CYS A 742 0.39 39.73 8.79
N VAL A 743 -0.63 40.52 8.44
CA VAL A 743 -0.47 41.95 8.11
C VAL A 743 0.04 42.83 9.25
N SER A 744 -0.16 42.42 10.51
CA SER A 744 0.33 43.14 11.70
C SER A 744 1.72 42.73 12.16
N LEU A 745 2.35 41.75 11.50
CA LEU A 745 3.63 41.20 11.94
C LEU A 745 4.75 42.22 11.71
N GLU A 746 5.33 42.68 12.81
CA GLU A 746 6.40 43.70 12.82
C GLU A 746 7.77 43.07 13.09
N LYS A 747 7.84 42.17 14.08
CA LYS A 747 9.10 41.65 14.64
C LYS A 747 9.21 40.14 14.51
N VAL A 748 10.44 39.65 14.39
CA VAL A 748 10.79 38.23 14.54
C VAL A 748 11.90 38.08 15.58
N GLY A 749 12.07 36.88 16.14
CA GLY A 749 13.15 36.58 17.08
C GLY A 749 14.53 36.88 16.48
N SER A 750 15.46 37.33 17.32
CA SER A 750 16.88 37.48 16.98
C SER A 750 17.69 36.67 17.99
N PRO A 751 18.24 35.49 17.62
CA PRO A 751 18.18 34.87 16.29
C PRO A 751 16.77 34.33 15.96
N LEU A 752 16.43 34.24 14.67
CA LEU A 752 15.13 33.74 14.20
C LEU A 752 14.83 32.31 14.68
N ALA A 753 15.84 31.44 14.63
CA ALA A 753 15.81 30.12 15.25
C ALA A 753 17.24 29.73 15.66
N ARG A 754 17.39 28.89 16.67
CA ARG A 754 18.70 28.33 17.04
C ARG A 754 19.20 27.41 15.92
N LEU A 755 20.45 27.58 15.53
CA LEU A 755 21.09 26.72 14.53
C LEU A 755 21.65 25.47 15.21
N MET A 756 21.27 24.29 14.70
CA MET A 756 21.73 22.98 15.17
C MET A 756 22.35 22.21 14.00
N GLY A 757 23.45 21.50 14.24
CA GLY A 757 24.06 20.58 13.27
C GLY A 757 23.25 19.30 13.15
N THR A 758 22.11 19.34 12.48
CA THR A 758 21.24 18.18 12.25
C THR A 758 21.35 17.69 10.80
N GLY A 759 21.16 16.40 10.55
CA GLY A 759 21.16 15.79 9.21
C GLY A 759 19.92 16.11 8.37
N GLN A 760 19.18 17.17 8.68
CA GLN A 760 17.95 17.56 7.98
C GLN A 760 18.26 18.68 6.98
N ILE A 761 17.86 18.47 5.71
CA ILE A 761 18.33 19.27 4.58
C ILE A 761 17.30 20.33 4.12
N HIS A 762 16.00 20.17 4.46
CA HIS A 762 14.93 21.06 3.95
C HIS A 762 14.36 22.04 4.99
N CYS A 763 14.28 23.34 4.63
CA CYS A 763 13.66 24.42 5.44
C CYS A 763 13.01 25.53 4.57
N THR A 764 11.75 25.88 4.83
CA THR A 764 10.96 26.85 4.05
C THR A 764 10.18 27.78 4.96
N PHE A 765 10.51 29.09 4.97
CA PHE A 765 9.83 30.09 5.80
C PHE A 765 9.16 31.18 4.94
N ILE A 766 7.84 31.25 4.98
CA ILE A 766 7.00 32.12 4.13
C ILE A 766 6.46 33.28 4.96
N PHE A 767 6.69 34.51 4.51
CA PHE A 767 6.18 35.75 5.13
C PHE A 767 5.47 36.66 4.10
N THR A 768 4.92 36.10 3.03
CA THR A 768 4.23 36.90 2.00
C THR A 768 3.08 37.72 2.60
N ASN A 769 2.85 38.92 2.08
CA ASN A 769 1.88 39.91 2.56
C ASN A 769 2.04 40.36 4.04
N CYS A 770 3.18 40.10 4.70
CA CYS A 770 3.51 40.65 6.03
C CYS A 770 4.04 42.10 5.96
N LYS A 771 3.18 43.05 5.58
CA LYS A 771 3.57 44.41 5.16
C LYS A 771 4.30 45.24 6.23
N LYS A 772 4.05 44.96 7.51
CA LYS A 772 4.64 45.71 8.64
C LYS A 772 6.00 45.17 9.12
N LEU A 773 6.56 44.14 8.49
CA LEU A 773 7.86 43.62 8.86
C LEU A 773 8.92 44.72 8.82
N ASP A 774 9.54 44.99 9.98
CA ASP A 774 10.56 46.00 10.10
C ASP A 774 11.88 45.56 9.42
N GLN A 775 12.81 46.50 9.27
CA GLN A 775 14.07 46.23 8.58
C GLN A 775 14.98 45.28 9.36
N VAL A 776 14.88 45.26 10.70
CA VAL A 776 15.64 44.37 11.58
C VAL A 776 15.15 42.93 11.36
N ALA A 777 13.84 42.72 11.32
CA ALA A 777 13.20 41.44 11.09
C ALA A 777 13.54 40.87 9.71
N LYS A 778 13.49 41.69 8.66
CA LYS A 778 13.92 41.29 7.30
C LYS A 778 15.40 40.87 7.29
N SER A 779 16.24 41.63 7.98
CA SER A 779 17.68 41.33 8.09
C SER A 779 17.94 40.03 8.84
N GLU A 780 17.18 39.75 9.91
CA GLU A 780 17.26 38.48 10.66
C GLU A 780 16.80 37.28 9.84
N ILE A 781 15.71 37.40 9.08
CA ILE A 781 15.23 36.36 8.16
C ILE A 781 16.32 36.01 7.14
N ILE A 782 16.91 37.03 6.51
CA ILE A 782 18.02 36.89 5.56
C ILE A 782 19.23 36.21 6.23
N LEU A 783 19.61 36.69 7.43
CA LEU A 783 20.76 36.21 8.17
C LEU A 783 20.60 34.74 8.56
N TYR A 784 19.41 34.34 9.02
CA TYR A 784 19.10 32.95 9.35
C TYR A 784 19.20 32.05 8.11
N THR A 785 18.56 32.42 7.00
CA THR A 785 18.63 31.66 5.74
C THR A 785 20.08 31.47 5.29
N ARG A 786 20.89 32.53 5.35
CA ARG A 786 22.32 32.47 5.04
C ARG A 786 23.08 31.56 6.00
N LYS A 787 22.95 31.71 7.32
CA LYS A 787 23.70 30.88 8.27
C LYS A 787 23.30 29.39 8.18
N LYS A 788 22.02 29.10 7.97
CA LYS A 788 21.52 27.72 7.79
C LYS A 788 22.12 27.07 6.54
N SER A 789 22.27 27.81 5.43
CA SER A 789 22.86 27.28 4.20
C SER A 789 24.33 26.90 4.35
N HIS A 790 25.09 27.64 5.16
CA HIS A 790 26.49 27.31 5.45
C HIS A 790 26.60 26.02 6.28
N LEU A 791 25.75 25.83 7.28
CA LEU A 791 25.78 24.65 8.16
C LEU A 791 25.40 23.33 7.46
N MET A 792 24.55 23.39 6.44
CA MET A 792 24.10 22.18 5.73
C MET A 792 25.17 21.56 4.82
N SER A 793 26.24 22.30 4.48
CA SER A 793 27.40 21.78 3.75
C SER A 793 28.01 20.52 4.40
N ASP A 794 28.24 20.60 5.71
CA ASP A 794 28.88 19.53 6.49
C ASP A 794 27.99 18.29 6.66
N ALA A 795 26.67 18.44 6.47
CA ALA A 795 25.70 17.35 6.50
C ALA A 795 25.57 16.68 5.12
N LEU A 796 25.54 17.46 4.04
CA LEU A 796 25.47 16.98 2.65
C LEU A 796 26.70 16.15 2.25
N ASN A 797 27.89 16.50 2.71
CA ASN A 797 29.11 15.70 2.52
C ASN A 797 29.06 14.29 3.16
N ARG A 798 28.13 14.06 4.10
CA ARG A 798 27.95 12.78 4.79
C ARG A 798 26.74 11.97 4.29
N TYR A 799 25.93 12.55 3.40
CA TYR A 799 24.67 11.97 2.94
C TYR A 799 24.81 11.44 1.51
N ASN A 800 24.61 10.12 1.32
CA ASN A 800 24.75 9.44 0.02
C ASN A 800 23.40 9.17 -0.69
N GLY A 801 22.32 9.86 -0.32
CA GLY A 801 20.97 9.57 -0.82
C GLY A 801 20.45 10.58 -1.85
N GLY A 802 20.31 10.15 -3.11
CA GLY A 802 19.36 10.65 -4.12
C GLY A 802 19.48 12.10 -4.63
N PHE A 803 19.14 12.32 -5.91
CA PHE A 803 19.14 13.64 -6.56
C PHE A 803 17.87 14.44 -6.22
N VAL A 804 18.00 15.64 -5.62
CA VAL A 804 16.87 16.59 -5.46
C VAL A 804 17.32 17.99 -5.90
N LEU A 805 16.72 18.54 -6.96
CA LEU A 805 17.01 19.90 -7.49
C LEU A 805 16.11 21.01 -6.89
N GLU A 806 15.26 20.68 -5.91
CA GLU A 806 14.47 21.68 -5.19
C GLU A 806 15.35 22.49 -4.24
N SER A 807 15.08 23.79 -4.09
CA SER A 807 15.74 24.63 -3.09
C SER A 807 15.65 23.97 -1.71
N LEU A 808 16.82 23.68 -1.13
CA LEU A 808 16.94 23.01 0.16
C LEU A 808 16.49 23.96 1.26
N ILE A 809 16.88 25.24 1.16
CA ILE A 809 16.50 26.29 2.10
C ILE A 809 15.95 27.48 1.33
N GLY A 810 14.86 28.08 1.82
CA GLY A 810 14.46 29.36 1.26
C GLY A 810 13.37 30.07 2.03
N THR A 811 13.22 31.34 1.70
CA THR A 811 12.34 32.26 2.37
C THR A 811 11.78 33.29 1.41
N CYS A 812 10.64 33.87 1.76
CA CYS A 812 10.08 35.01 1.04
C CYS A 812 9.41 36.00 1.99
N PHE A 813 9.51 37.29 1.67
CA PHE A 813 8.95 38.40 2.46
C PHE A 813 8.73 39.64 1.57
N PRO A 814 7.92 40.63 2.01
CA PRO A 814 7.66 41.84 1.24
C PRO A 814 8.91 42.72 1.11
N GLY A 815 9.22 43.14 -0.11
CA GLY A 815 10.38 43.98 -0.42
C GLY A 815 10.59 44.15 -1.92
N CYS A 816 11.21 45.27 -2.29
CA CYS A 816 11.45 45.66 -3.69
C CYS A 816 12.93 45.62 -4.09
N GLU A 817 13.82 45.22 -3.18
CA GLU A 817 15.26 45.22 -3.37
C GLU A 817 15.84 43.82 -3.18
N VAL A 818 16.85 43.49 -3.98
CA VAL A 818 17.69 42.31 -3.76
C VAL A 818 18.60 42.61 -2.55
N PRO A 819 18.69 41.71 -1.56
CA PRO A 819 19.53 41.96 -0.40
C PRO A 819 21.00 42.23 -0.76
N PRO A 820 21.70 43.15 -0.06
CA PRO A 820 23.07 43.53 -0.39
C PRO A 820 24.11 42.40 -0.38
N TYR A 821 23.81 41.25 0.24
CA TYR A 821 24.73 40.11 0.27
C TYR A 821 24.77 39.32 -1.06
N PHE A 822 23.85 39.58 -2.00
CA PHE A 822 23.93 39.03 -3.35
C PHE A 822 24.91 39.86 -4.19
N HIS A 823 26.07 39.28 -4.51
CA HIS A 823 27.15 39.97 -5.22
C HIS A 823 26.82 40.28 -6.68
N TYR A 824 26.04 39.43 -7.34
CA TYR A 824 25.60 39.63 -8.70
C TYR A 824 24.13 39.97 -8.69
N GLN A 825 23.77 41.12 -9.27
CA GLN A 825 22.39 41.60 -9.34
C GLN A 825 22.13 42.20 -10.72
N ALA A 826 20.91 42.04 -11.22
CA ALA A 826 20.45 42.64 -12.48
C ALA A 826 18.99 43.11 -12.34
N PHE A 827 18.61 44.07 -13.18
CA PHE A 827 17.22 44.43 -13.39
C PHE A 827 16.59 43.46 -14.40
N GLY A 828 15.35 43.06 -14.16
CA GLY A 828 14.64 42.09 -15.01
C GLY A 828 14.87 40.64 -14.60
N SER A 829 14.44 39.73 -15.47
CA SER A 829 14.49 38.28 -15.27
C SER A 829 15.82 37.62 -15.63
N ILE A 830 16.69 38.30 -16.39
CA ILE A 830 17.93 37.73 -16.93
C ILE A 830 19.13 38.40 -16.27
N LEU A 831 20.07 37.60 -15.80
CA LEU A 831 21.35 38.04 -15.25
C LEU A 831 22.49 37.31 -15.96
N GLU A 832 23.30 38.07 -16.70
CA GLU A 832 24.50 37.58 -17.37
C GLU A 832 25.74 38.22 -16.75
N THR A 833 26.73 37.41 -16.38
CA THR A 833 27.96 37.91 -15.75
C THR A 833 29.17 37.01 -16.04
N LYS A 834 30.37 37.60 -15.96
CA LYS A 834 31.63 36.85 -16.00
C LYS A 834 32.00 36.42 -14.58
N LEU A 835 32.34 35.14 -14.44
CA LEU A 835 32.73 34.58 -13.15
C LEU A 835 34.24 34.79 -12.88
N PRO A 836 34.67 34.96 -11.62
CA PRO A 836 36.08 35.09 -11.27
C PRO A 836 36.90 33.86 -11.69
N ARG A 837 38.18 34.05 -12.04
CA ARG A 837 39.09 32.92 -12.28
C ARG A 837 39.21 32.11 -10.97
N ARG A 838 38.85 30.82 -11.00
CA ARG A 838 38.82 29.86 -9.87
C ARG A 838 37.64 30.00 -8.88
N TRP A 839 36.49 30.50 -9.31
CA TRP A 839 35.29 30.55 -8.47
C TRP A 839 34.77 29.15 -8.05
N CYS A 840 35.04 28.11 -8.82
CA CYS A 840 34.65 26.71 -8.53
C CYS A 840 35.82 25.94 -7.91
N ASP A 841 36.24 26.33 -6.70
CA ASP A 841 37.23 25.59 -5.92
C ASP A 841 36.55 24.52 -5.03
N SER A 842 37.35 23.73 -4.30
CA SER A 842 36.84 22.67 -3.42
C SER A 842 36.03 23.20 -2.21
N LYS A 843 35.97 24.52 -2.01
CA LYS A 843 35.25 25.16 -0.92
C LYS A 843 33.85 25.62 -1.34
N LEU A 844 33.49 25.60 -2.62
CA LEU A 844 32.15 25.98 -3.08
C LEU A 844 31.10 24.95 -2.64
N ILE A 845 30.10 25.41 -1.87
CA ILE A 845 29.02 24.57 -1.35
C ILE A 845 27.78 24.64 -2.24
N GLY A 846 27.47 25.80 -2.81
CA GLY A 846 26.20 26.02 -3.49
C GLY A 846 26.03 27.42 -4.03
N ILE A 847 24.83 27.67 -4.53
CA ILE A 847 24.41 28.95 -5.10
C ILE A 847 23.16 29.40 -4.35
N ALA A 848 23.19 30.65 -3.85
CA ALA A 848 21.99 31.31 -3.37
C ALA A 848 21.41 32.17 -4.50
N LEU A 849 20.11 32.05 -4.70
CA LEU A 849 19.33 32.70 -5.76
C LEU A 849 18.33 33.67 -5.13
N CYS A 850 18.15 34.84 -5.76
CA CYS A 850 17.20 35.86 -5.36
C CYS A 850 16.39 36.35 -6.55
N ALA A 851 15.08 36.52 -6.37
CA ALA A 851 14.24 37.24 -7.31
C ALA A 851 13.27 38.15 -6.56
N VAL A 852 13.11 39.37 -7.06
CA VAL A 852 12.07 40.31 -6.64
C VAL A 852 10.93 40.21 -7.63
N ILE A 853 9.80 39.68 -7.19
CA ILE A 853 8.64 39.47 -8.05
C ILE A 853 7.60 40.54 -7.76
N LEU A 854 7.18 41.24 -8.81
CA LEU A 854 6.04 42.14 -8.81
C LEU A 854 4.84 41.41 -9.44
N PRO A 855 3.75 41.21 -8.69
CA PRO A 855 2.53 40.63 -9.24
C PRO A 855 1.83 41.62 -10.20
N PRO A 856 0.97 41.13 -11.11
CA PRO A 856 0.19 41.99 -12.01
C PRO A 856 -0.82 42.89 -11.28
N ASP A 857 -1.25 43.98 -11.93
CA ASP A 857 -2.19 44.98 -11.38
C ASP A 857 -3.59 44.44 -11.03
N TYR A 858 -3.95 43.26 -11.52
CA TYR A 858 -5.18 42.54 -11.15
C TYR A 858 -4.84 41.43 -10.16
N HIS A 859 -5.62 41.32 -9.07
CA HIS A 859 -5.43 40.30 -8.04
C HIS A 859 -5.71 38.89 -8.61
N HIS A 860 -4.69 38.25 -9.18
CA HIS A 860 -4.75 36.85 -9.59
C HIS A 860 -4.49 35.96 -8.38
N GLN A 861 -5.48 35.14 -8.02
CA GLN A 861 -5.32 34.11 -7.00
C GLN A 861 -4.78 32.83 -7.68
N CYS A 862 -3.82 32.14 -7.06
CA CYS A 862 -3.25 30.90 -7.61
C CYS A 862 -2.99 29.87 -6.50
N ASN A 863 -3.24 28.59 -6.82
CA ASN A 863 -2.96 27.43 -5.97
C ASN A 863 -1.47 27.06 -6.05
N ARG A 864 -0.84 27.34 -7.18
CA ARG A 864 0.60 27.19 -7.41
C ARG A 864 1.22 28.52 -7.81
N PHE A 865 2.31 28.88 -7.14
CA PHE A 865 3.18 30.00 -7.47
C PHE A 865 4.62 29.57 -7.22
N LEU A 866 5.41 29.35 -8.27
CA LEU A 866 6.81 28.96 -8.15
C LEU A 866 7.71 29.93 -8.90
N VAL A 867 8.74 30.42 -8.23
CA VAL A 867 9.85 31.14 -8.85
C VAL A 867 10.88 30.11 -9.27
N LYS A 868 11.03 29.94 -10.58
CA LYS A 868 12.02 29.09 -11.24
C LYS A 868 13.21 29.94 -11.67
N CYS A 869 14.42 29.37 -11.57
CA CYS A 869 15.62 29.92 -12.19
C CYS A 869 16.28 28.85 -13.06
N THR A 870 16.43 29.12 -14.35
CA THR A 870 17.29 28.33 -15.24
C THR A 870 18.69 28.93 -15.18
N CYS A 871 19.69 28.13 -14.81
CA CYS A 871 21.07 28.56 -14.69
C CYS A 871 21.90 27.87 -15.77
N GLU A 872 22.64 28.64 -16.54
CA GLU A 872 23.54 28.20 -17.60
C GLU A 872 24.95 28.71 -17.32
N PHE A 873 25.90 27.79 -17.22
CA PHE A 873 27.31 28.08 -16.98
C PHE A 873 28.11 27.66 -18.20
N GLU A 874 28.68 28.63 -18.93
CA GLU A 874 29.40 28.39 -20.17
C GLU A 874 30.91 28.31 -19.93
N THR A 875 31.57 27.38 -20.63
CA THR A 875 33.04 27.30 -20.74
C THR A 875 33.49 27.89 -22.07
N GLU A 876 34.74 28.37 -22.17
CA GLU A 876 35.23 29.00 -23.41
C GLU A 876 35.35 28.02 -24.59
N ASP A 877 35.62 26.72 -24.32
CA ASP A 877 35.90 25.70 -25.35
C ASP A 877 35.24 24.33 -25.07
N GLY A 878 34.22 24.24 -24.21
CA GLY A 878 33.63 22.97 -23.75
C GLY A 878 32.11 23.00 -23.55
N PRO A 879 31.50 21.89 -23.05
CA PRO A 879 30.06 21.81 -22.81
C PRO A 879 29.61 22.78 -21.72
N SER A 880 28.40 23.32 -21.84
CA SER A 880 27.78 24.20 -20.85
C SER A 880 27.05 23.40 -19.77
N ILE A 881 27.12 23.86 -18.51
CA ILE A 881 26.36 23.28 -17.40
C ILE A 881 25.02 23.99 -17.34
N SER A 882 23.93 23.31 -17.68
CA SER A 882 22.58 23.86 -17.57
C SER A 882 21.75 23.09 -16.56
N PHE A 883 21.11 23.79 -15.63
CA PHE A 883 20.14 23.20 -14.72
C PHE A 883 19.02 24.18 -14.37
N THR A 884 17.88 23.63 -13.98
CA THR A 884 16.76 24.40 -13.45
C THR A 884 16.69 24.20 -11.94
N SER A 885 16.58 25.29 -11.17
CA SER A 885 16.33 25.28 -9.74
C SER A 885 15.04 26.03 -9.41
N ILE A 886 14.23 25.49 -8.51
CA ILE A 886 13.08 26.21 -7.94
C ILE A 886 13.63 27.07 -6.81
N VAL A 887 13.66 28.39 -6.99
CA VAL A 887 14.14 29.36 -5.99
C VAL A 887 13.27 29.23 -4.75
N ARG A 888 11.96 29.49 -4.89
CA ARG A 888 10.90 29.23 -3.89
C ARG A 888 9.52 29.46 -4.48
N GLY A 889 8.50 29.07 -3.72
CA GLY A 889 7.10 29.25 -4.05
C GLY A 889 6.19 28.46 -3.12
N TRP A 890 4.90 28.39 -3.44
CA TRP A 890 3.95 27.47 -2.85
C TRP A 890 3.26 26.66 -3.96
N SER A 891 2.94 25.41 -3.65
CA SER A 891 2.15 24.54 -4.51
C SER A 891 1.26 23.75 -3.59
N VAL A 892 0.00 24.18 -3.45
CA VAL A 892 -0.93 23.55 -2.50
C VAL A 892 -2.15 23.04 -3.24
N PRO A 893 -2.35 21.71 -3.32
CA PRO A 893 -3.66 21.14 -3.61
C PRO A 893 -4.57 21.38 -2.39
N GLY A 894 -5.71 22.05 -2.57
CA GLY A 894 -6.79 22.14 -1.56
C GLY A 894 -6.79 23.38 -0.63
N ASP A 895 -5.84 24.31 -0.72
CA ASP A 895 -5.92 25.61 -0.02
C ASP A 895 -6.76 26.61 -0.83
N GLU A 896 -7.27 27.67 -0.15
CA GLU A 896 -7.77 28.84 -0.85
C GLU A 896 -6.65 29.47 -1.72
N PRO A 897 -6.95 29.83 -2.99
CA PRO A 897 -5.95 30.35 -3.90
C PRO A 897 -5.38 31.68 -3.37
N ARG A 898 -4.05 31.78 -3.35
CA ARG A 898 -3.34 32.90 -2.69
C ARG A 898 -3.00 33.98 -3.70
N ASN A 899 -2.94 35.24 -3.24
CA ASN A 899 -2.43 36.36 -4.02
C ASN A 899 -1.18 36.97 -3.38
N ILE A 900 -0.39 37.66 -4.20
CA ILE A 900 0.65 38.56 -3.73
C ILE A 900 0.14 39.98 -4.00
N GLU A 901 0.19 40.86 -3.00
CA GLU A 901 -0.36 42.22 -3.14
C GLU A 901 0.68 43.29 -3.48
N SER A 902 1.98 42.96 -3.42
CA SER A 902 3.07 43.93 -3.62
C SER A 902 4.35 43.23 -4.08
N ALA A 903 5.43 43.97 -4.33
CA ALA A 903 6.72 43.36 -4.62
C ALA A 903 7.22 42.50 -3.45
N HIS A 904 7.66 41.28 -3.74
CA HIS A 904 8.19 40.34 -2.76
C HIS A 904 9.55 39.82 -3.16
N VAL A 905 10.42 39.66 -2.16
CA VAL A 905 11.74 39.05 -2.30
C VAL A 905 11.60 37.56 -2.06
N PHE A 906 12.10 36.75 -2.99
CA PHE A 906 12.20 35.30 -2.90
C PHE A 906 13.67 34.89 -2.87
N ILE A 907 14.06 34.12 -1.87
CA ILE A 907 15.44 33.65 -1.67
C ILE A 907 15.42 32.13 -1.59
N GLY A 908 16.30 31.48 -2.36
CA GLY A 908 16.47 30.04 -2.37
C GLY A 908 17.94 29.63 -2.37
N TYR A 909 18.26 28.47 -1.81
CA TYR A 909 19.59 27.89 -1.81
C TYR A 909 19.58 26.52 -2.46
N THR A 910 20.47 26.32 -3.44
CA THR A 910 20.69 25.04 -4.12
C THR A 910 22.13 24.57 -3.93
N SER A 911 22.31 23.25 -3.80
CA SER A 911 23.59 22.60 -3.50
C SER A 911 24.43 22.39 -4.76
N TRP A 912 25.72 22.76 -4.71
CA TRP A 912 26.68 22.58 -5.80
C TRP A 912 27.05 21.11 -6.01
N LEU A 913 27.01 20.29 -4.97
CA LEU A 913 27.30 18.85 -5.06
C LEU A 913 26.31 18.14 -5.99
N ASP A 914 25.04 18.50 -5.93
CA ASP A 914 23.99 17.90 -6.76
C ASP A 914 24.10 18.34 -8.23
N ILE A 915 24.54 19.58 -8.45
CA ILE A 915 24.82 20.14 -9.78
C ILE A 915 26.05 19.47 -10.40
N ASN A 916 27.14 19.32 -9.63
CA ASN A 916 28.40 18.78 -10.11
C ASN A 916 28.35 17.27 -10.39
N LYS A 917 27.63 16.48 -9.59
CA LYS A 917 27.45 15.03 -9.83
C LYS A 917 26.85 14.75 -11.22
N ARG A 918 25.79 15.47 -11.63
CA ARG A 918 25.21 15.33 -12.98
C ARG A 918 26.18 15.72 -14.08
N HIS A 919 26.87 16.85 -13.93
CA HIS A 919 27.83 17.28 -14.94
C HIS A 919 28.95 16.25 -15.17
N VAL A 920 29.45 15.62 -14.10
CA VAL A 920 30.47 14.57 -14.20
C VAL A 920 29.93 13.30 -14.85
N GLU A 921 28.67 12.93 -14.58
CA GLU A 921 27.98 11.79 -15.23
C GLU A 921 27.73 12.03 -16.72
N ASP A 922 27.30 13.24 -17.10
CA ASP A 922 26.89 13.56 -18.47
C ASP A 922 28.09 13.90 -19.40
N HIS A 923 29.15 14.53 -18.87
CA HIS A 923 30.20 15.16 -19.70
C HIS A 923 31.66 14.95 -19.24
N GLY A 924 31.91 14.18 -18.18
CA GLY A 924 33.27 13.93 -17.66
C GLY A 924 33.92 15.14 -16.96
N LYS A 925 35.21 15.04 -16.58
CA LYS A 925 35.97 16.13 -15.94
C LYS A 925 36.31 17.23 -16.95
N GLY A 926 35.41 18.19 -17.15
CA GLY A 926 35.57 19.36 -18.02
C GLY A 926 36.09 20.63 -17.33
N CYS A 927 36.45 21.63 -18.15
CA CYS A 927 36.97 22.95 -17.78
C CYS A 927 36.03 23.76 -16.87
N ILE A 928 36.59 24.72 -16.11
CA ILE A 928 35.81 25.60 -15.20
C ILE A 928 35.04 26.65 -16.03
N PRO A 929 33.72 26.83 -15.82
CA PRO A 929 32.94 27.84 -16.54
C PRO A 929 33.44 29.26 -16.30
N SER A 930 33.41 30.11 -17.34
CA SER A 930 33.87 31.50 -17.29
C SER A 930 32.72 32.52 -17.32
N LYS A 931 31.52 32.10 -17.74
CA LYS A 931 30.30 32.93 -17.77
C LYS A 931 29.14 32.22 -17.09
N ALA A 932 28.25 32.99 -16.48
CA ALA A 932 26.96 32.53 -15.98
C ALA A 932 25.83 33.36 -16.57
N SER A 933 24.78 32.69 -17.02
CA SER A 933 23.49 33.25 -17.39
C SER A 933 22.40 32.63 -16.51
N LEU A 934 21.61 33.47 -15.86
CA LEU A 934 20.50 33.04 -15.00
C LEU A 934 19.21 33.67 -15.50
N ASN A 935 18.18 32.85 -15.75
CA ASN A 935 16.87 33.30 -16.20
C ASN A 935 15.79 32.92 -15.18
N PHE A 936 15.19 33.93 -14.56
CA PHE A 936 14.14 33.79 -13.55
C PHE A 936 12.75 33.88 -14.18
N GLN A 937 11.89 32.93 -13.84
CA GLN A 937 10.54 32.82 -14.37
C GLN A 937 9.56 32.49 -13.24
N VAL A 938 8.32 32.92 -13.38
CA VAL A 938 7.23 32.57 -12.46
C VAL A 938 6.33 31.55 -13.13
N ILE A 939 6.02 30.47 -12.42
CA ILE A 939 5.12 29.40 -12.85
C ILE A 939 3.88 29.42 -11.96
N THR A 940 2.70 29.54 -12.57
CA THR A 940 1.38 29.47 -11.91
C THR A 940 0.55 28.29 -12.43
N ASP A 941 -0.69 28.10 -11.95
CA ASP A 941 -1.58 27.03 -12.42
C ASP A 941 -1.83 27.12 -13.94
N GLY A 942 -1.65 26.01 -14.66
CA GLY A 942 -1.75 25.94 -16.12
C GLY A 942 -0.40 26.19 -16.83
N ALA A 943 0.11 25.17 -17.52
CA ALA A 943 1.48 25.14 -18.06
C ALA A 943 1.72 25.98 -19.33
N THR A 944 0.83 26.89 -19.70
CA THR A 944 0.95 27.68 -20.94
C THR A 944 0.40 29.09 -20.73
N GLU A 945 1.32 30.06 -20.73
CA GLU A 945 1.10 31.52 -20.79
C GLU A 945 0.59 32.25 -19.53
N VAL A 946 1.55 32.59 -18.67
CA VAL A 946 1.76 33.90 -18.02
C VAL A 946 0.52 34.67 -17.55
N ALA A 947 0.15 34.47 -16.27
CA ALA A 947 -0.28 35.62 -15.47
C ALA A 947 0.94 36.55 -15.30
N LYS A 948 0.82 37.82 -15.72
CA LYS A 948 1.88 38.86 -15.87
C LYS A 948 2.64 39.21 -14.57
N CYS A 949 3.31 38.26 -13.92
CA CYS A 949 4.24 38.54 -12.84
C CYS A 949 5.58 38.99 -13.43
N GLN A 950 6.03 40.19 -13.09
CA GLN A 950 7.30 40.74 -13.56
C GLN A 950 8.40 40.43 -12.55
N VAL A 951 9.53 39.90 -13.03
CA VAL A 951 10.77 39.89 -12.24
C VAL A 951 11.38 41.30 -12.32
N LEU A 952 11.33 42.07 -11.23
CA LEU A 952 11.85 43.43 -11.20
C LEU A 952 13.37 43.45 -11.12
N LYS A 953 13.90 42.61 -10.24
CA LYS A 953 15.32 42.47 -9.96
C LYS A 953 15.61 41.01 -9.68
N CYS A 954 16.75 40.54 -10.09
CA CYS A 954 17.24 39.22 -9.74
C CYS A 954 18.69 39.32 -9.27
N GLY A 955 19.14 38.29 -8.57
CA GLY A 955 20.51 38.20 -8.12
C GLY A 955 20.92 36.80 -7.75
N PHE A 956 22.22 36.54 -7.75
CA PHE A 956 22.77 35.32 -7.20
C PHE A 956 24.10 35.59 -6.50
N THR A 957 24.46 34.67 -5.60
CA THR A 957 25.79 34.64 -5.00
C THR A 957 26.25 33.21 -4.84
N LEU A 958 27.56 33.03 -4.96
CA LEU A 958 28.26 31.80 -4.65
C LEU A 958 28.39 31.66 -3.13
N VAL A 959 28.21 30.46 -2.61
CA VAL A 959 28.27 30.14 -1.16
C VAL A 959 29.42 29.18 -0.91
N TYR A 960 30.40 29.59 -0.10
CA TYR A 960 31.61 28.84 0.20
C TYR A 960 31.65 28.35 1.65
N THR A 961 32.42 27.30 1.91
CA THR A 961 32.67 26.78 3.26
C THR A 961 33.24 27.89 4.16
N PRO A 962 32.78 27.99 5.42
CA PRO A 962 33.38 28.93 6.36
C PRO A 962 34.88 28.63 6.54
N ASN A 963 35.74 29.65 6.50
CA ASN A 963 37.10 29.51 7.01
C ASN A 963 37.01 29.53 8.56
N ASP A 964 37.90 28.81 9.27
CA ASP A 964 37.97 28.73 10.75
C ASP A 964 38.11 30.10 11.49
N ILE A 965 38.09 31.22 10.76
CA ILE A 965 38.30 32.59 11.22
C ILE A 965 36.98 33.33 11.48
N ASP A 966 35.86 32.89 10.88
CA ASP A 966 34.54 33.45 11.20
C ASP A 966 33.95 32.68 12.38
N GLY A 967 34.12 33.21 13.60
CA GLY A 967 33.73 32.60 14.88
C GLY A 967 32.27 32.16 15.00
N ILE A 968 31.90 31.08 14.31
CA ILE A 968 30.70 30.29 14.56
C ILE A 968 30.99 29.51 15.82
N SER A 969 30.70 30.10 16.98
CA SER A 969 30.69 29.38 18.25
C SER A 969 29.59 28.32 18.20
N LEU A 970 29.96 27.10 17.80
CA LEU A 970 29.20 25.91 18.12
C LEU A 970 29.24 25.75 19.64
N GLU A 971 28.13 26.06 20.32
CA GLU A 971 27.91 25.52 21.65
C GLU A 971 27.78 24.00 21.51
N LYS A 972 28.90 23.30 21.66
CA LYS A 972 28.89 21.87 21.93
C LYS A 972 28.03 21.68 23.18
N ILE A 973 27.03 20.80 23.08
CA ILE A 973 26.34 20.29 24.26
C ILE A 973 27.41 19.66 25.15
N GLY A 974 27.81 20.38 26.20
CA GLY A 974 28.57 19.84 27.30
C GLY A 974 27.68 18.85 28.06
N ASP A 975 28.23 17.66 28.27
CA ASP A 975 27.86 16.69 29.29
C ASP A 975 26.41 16.22 29.38
N ILE A 976 26.05 15.27 28.50
CA ILE A 976 25.23 14.14 28.94
C ILE A 976 26.20 12.97 29.19
N ALA A 977 26.38 12.65 30.47
CA ALA A 977 27.30 11.67 31.03
C ALA A 977 27.29 10.29 30.32
N PRO A 978 28.42 9.54 30.38
CA PRO A 978 28.61 8.31 29.61
C PRO A 978 27.71 7.17 30.12
N ARG A 979 27.06 6.48 29.18
CA ARG A 979 26.38 5.20 29.44
C ARG A 979 27.39 4.22 30.06
N LYS A 980 27.21 3.87 31.34
CA LYS A 980 27.80 2.66 31.92
C LYS A 980 27.32 1.45 31.11
N LYS A 981 28.27 0.64 30.66
CA LYS A 981 28.04 -0.74 30.26
C LYS A 981 27.66 -1.52 31.52
N GLU A 982 26.38 -1.87 31.65
CA GLU A 982 25.96 -2.98 32.50
C GLU A 982 25.36 -4.09 31.63
N ARG A 983 25.62 -5.31 32.09
CA ARG A 983 25.68 -6.56 31.35
C ARG A 983 24.29 -7.06 30.97
N GLU A 984 24.24 -7.76 29.83
CA GLU A 984 23.21 -8.73 29.49
C GLU A 984 22.99 -9.70 30.66
N ASN A 985 21.72 -9.94 31.01
CA ASN A 985 21.12 -11.25 31.30
C ASN A 985 19.60 -11.07 31.51
N ASP A 986 18.84 -11.78 30.66
CA ASP A 986 17.50 -12.34 30.83
C ASP A 986 16.31 -11.44 31.28
N VAL A 987 15.34 -11.24 30.39
CA VAL A 987 14.03 -11.97 30.37
C VAL A 987 13.25 -11.49 29.14
N GLU A 988 12.90 -12.45 28.28
CA GLU A 988 11.97 -12.33 27.16
C GLU A 988 10.54 -12.01 27.64
N SER A 989 9.91 -11.00 27.05
CA SER A 989 8.51 -11.02 26.56
C SER A 989 8.08 -9.61 26.10
N ALA A 990 7.18 -9.56 25.12
CA ALA A 990 6.59 -8.38 24.47
C ALA A 990 7.38 -7.73 23.31
N TYR A 991 7.52 -8.48 22.21
CA TYR A 991 7.68 -7.93 20.86
C TYR A 991 6.36 -8.05 20.08
N LEU A 992 5.66 -6.94 19.86
CA LEU A 992 4.82 -6.70 18.67
C LEU A 992 4.33 -5.24 18.70
N ASN A 993 5.09 -4.36 18.04
CA ASN A 993 4.62 -3.17 17.31
C ASN A 993 5.84 -2.32 16.91
N LYS A 994 6.43 -2.63 15.75
CA LYS A 994 7.31 -1.70 15.05
C LYS A 994 6.43 -0.73 14.25
N PRO A 995 6.52 0.60 14.45
CA PRO A 995 5.93 1.54 13.53
C PRO A 995 6.72 1.51 12.22
N GLN A 996 6.01 1.23 11.12
CA GLN A 996 6.54 1.37 9.76
C GLN A 996 7.10 2.79 9.59
N ARG A 997 8.34 2.91 9.11
CA ARG A 997 8.87 4.16 8.55
C ARG A 997 7.98 4.53 7.35
N LYS A 998 7.12 5.52 7.53
CA LYS A 998 6.53 6.30 6.45
C LYS A 998 7.23 7.65 6.46
N ASP A 999 8.03 7.91 5.43
CA ASP A 999 8.38 9.27 5.04
C ASP A 999 7.07 9.89 4.51
N TYR A 1000 6.53 10.84 5.26
CA TYR A 1000 5.27 11.50 4.94
C TYR A 1000 5.53 12.65 3.96
N ASP A 1001 5.12 12.46 2.70
CA ASP A 1001 4.89 13.54 1.73
C ASP A 1001 3.58 14.26 2.10
N PHE A 1002 3.72 15.45 2.68
CA PHE A 1002 2.66 16.21 3.35
C PHE A 1002 1.76 17.05 2.41
N TRP A 1003 1.60 16.66 1.14
CA TRP A 1003 0.70 17.33 0.19
C TRP A 1003 -0.23 16.38 -0.59
N HIS A 1004 -0.35 15.11 -0.19
CA HIS A 1004 -1.25 14.14 -0.82
C HIS A 1004 -2.08 13.36 0.22
N GLN A 1005 -2.97 14.06 0.92
CA GLN A 1005 -4.14 13.44 1.55
C GLN A 1005 -5.38 14.34 1.41
N GLU A 1006 -5.73 14.67 0.17
CA GLU A 1006 -7.13 14.86 -0.22
C GLU A 1006 -7.47 13.76 -1.22
N THR A 1007 -7.75 12.57 -0.69
CA THR A 1007 -8.53 11.51 -1.35
C THR A 1007 -8.86 10.45 -0.30
N VAL A 1008 -9.57 10.89 0.73
CA VAL A 1008 -10.60 10.06 1.37
C VAL A 1008 -11.88 10.88 1.29
N VAL A 1009 -12.35 11.02 0.04
CA VAL A 1009 -13.75 11.38 -0.22
C VAL A 1009 -14.59 10.16 0.04
#